data_AF-A0A1I9G6C0-F1
#
_entry.id   AF-A0A1I9G6C0-F1
#
_cell.length_a   1.000
_cell.length_b   1.000
_cell.length_c   1.000
_cell.angle_alpha   90.00
_cell.angle_beta   90.00
_cell.angle_gamma   90.00
#
_symmetry.space_group_name_H-M   'P 1'
#
loop_
_entity.id
_entity.type
_entity.pdbx_description
1 polymer ?
#
loop_
_entity_poly.entity_id
_entity_poly.type
_entity_poly.pdbx_seq_one_letter_code
_entity_poly.pdbx_strand_id
1 'polypeptide(L)'
;MTDKDVDQYIRQNIVWSKLPQEIRIVLGNSQREYDKLVLEYSIKNQLRYKGNIVKYVKKNEETYYDILLKYSETHLMLYPYHLSNIVVRELRMTPFSYYINNLMNAEKSYDSLPNFTAADAMRLLGIGRNQYIELMNQNRCNRKIFRKSKSLRELLPEKPVAINIEPWWLVAPGSILESDVKLLNKDEKDLLDMLIDEGAQLVGTLDAKLVQKLYNRGLAYLEVPVKDDDYIYVPTLDGFVMNRVLGDYFENLLYQIFVAIDEQTTVRELSETLNIDLQLVKNAVSVFCRLGFAKKRITGLENLALHVTWASHMIIPEIDDDSTAFVILFTLILILYFQSLSLTTPTPCGGNEAIKRIAFLFDSSLTAFLMMGNLSISLKNHAVTLFEVGKLSDESLDSFVEELQNVKLFVEGEAQRYSEHAQTLLLTILALRSTSELDLIRGESLLSLDHATRLRLINKTYRCLVSMAPLNGEACPLSVPSIPHFGTVIPEVVSSWFRLFLYYTLGDGPVSLYIPKGSRVPVIPCALRQCKHLLITTASHEPVIIPADNCLIQLNDMLQTHAVFVQTDTKRLVSKIYEFRRKIASLRVHLRDDETYADYTLLDCVFGVPLFDEHLNRVICQRIKDCELLDPKNSNMVEFANRDLVQSLRELINKYQTWGEVS
;
A
#
# COMPACT_ATOMS: atom_id res chain seq x y z
N MET A 1 25.80 -5.77 -16.01
CA MET A 1 25.83 -4.68 -15.02
C MET A 1 24.93 -3.58 -15.53
N THR A 2 23.96 -3.17 -14.71
CA THR A 2 22.87 -2.26 -15.09
C THR A 2 23.07 -0.92 -14.41
N ASP A 3 22.38 0.14 -14.85
CA ASP A 3 22.40 1.47 -14.21
C ASP A 3 22.21 1.42 -12.68
N LYS A 4 21.49 0.40 -12.18
CA LYS A 4 21.28 0.12 -10.75
C LYS A 4 22.58 -0.09 -9.95
N ASP A 5 23.62 -0.61 -10.59
CA ASP A 5 24.90 -0.85 -9.93
C ASP A 5 25.58 0.50 -9.62
N VAL A 6 25.44 1.50 -10.50
CA VAL A 6 26.02 2.84 -10.32
C VAL A 6 25.28 3.61 -9.22
N ASP A 7 23.95 3.53 -9.19
CA ASP A 7 23.10 4.17 -8.17
C ASP A 7 23.48 3.74 -6.74
N GLN A 8 23.88 2.48 -6.55
CA GLN A 8 24.33 1.97 -5.25
C GLN A 8 25.59 2.70 -4.75
N TYR A 9 26.57 2.93 -5.63
CA TYR A 9 27.79 3.67 -5.28
C TYR A 9 27.50 5.16 -5.01
N ILE A 10 26.55 5.74 -5.75
CA ILE A 10 26.08 7.12 -5.51
C ILE A 10 25.44 7.22 -4.13
N ARG A 11 24.53 6.30 -3.79
CA ARG A 11 23.88 6.22 -2.48
C ARG A 11 24.88 6.05 -1.33
N GLN A 12 25.94 5.28 -1.55
CA GLN A 12 27.03 5.10 -0.57
C GLN A 12 28.02 6.27 -0.52
N ASN A 13 27.76 7.35 -1.25
CA ASN A 13 28.61 8.54 -1.30
C ASN A 13 30.06 8.25 -1.76
N ILE A 14 30.21 7.33 -2.71
CA ILE A 14 31.51 6.95 -3.26
C ILE A 14 31.89 7.94 -4.38
N VAL A 15 33.03 8.60 -4.21
CA VAL A 15 33.59 9.54 -5.18
C VAL A 15 34.28 8.81 -6.34
N TRP A 16 34.41 9.48 -7.50
CA TRP A 16 35.01 8.92 -8.71
C TRP A 16 36.33 8.19 -8.46
N SER A 17 37.23 8.79 -7.67
CA SER A 17 38.56 8.24 -7.36
C SER A 17 38.55 6.93 -6.55
N LYS A 18 37.42 6.57 -5.93
CA LYS A 18 37.24 5.34 -5.17
C LYS A 18 36.31 4.31 -5.83
N LEU A 19 35.74 4.64 -7.00
CA LEU A 19 34.92 3.69 -7.75
C LEU A 19 35.75 2.48 -8.22
N PRO A 20 35.17 1.26 -8.17
CA PRO A 20 35.77 0.07 -8.75
C PRO A 20 36.08 0.26 -10.24
N GLN A 21 37.17 -0.35 -10.70
CA GLN A 21 37.63 -0.22 -12.08
C GLN A 21 36.59 -0.72 -13.10
N GLU A 22 35.84 -1.76 -12.74
CA GLU A 22 34.74 -2.32 -13.54
C GLU A 22 33.65 -1.27 -13.82
N ILE A 23 33.22 -0.55 -12.79
CA ILE A 23 32.21 0.51 -12.91
C ILE A 23 32.74 1.68 -13.74
N ARG A 24 34.01 2.05 -13.56
CA ARG A 24 34.62 3.09 -14.39
C ARG A 24 34.65 2.72 -15.86
N ILE A 25 34.93 1.46 -16.19
CA ILE A 25 34.91 0.96 -17.58
C ILE A 25 33.50 1.05 -18.16
N VAL A 26 32.47 0.66 -17.40
CA VAL A 26 31.05 0.80 -17.82
C VAL A 26 30.70 2.25 -18.15
N LEU A 27 31.21 3.20 -17.36
CA LEU A 27 31.02 4.64 -17.57
C LEU A 27 31.99 5.25 -18.62
N GLY A 28 32.65 4.41 -19.44
CA GLY A 28 33.59 4.86 -20.47
C GLY A 28 34.84 5.55 -19.91
N ASN A 29 35.21 5.27 -18.66
CA ASN A 29 36.25 5.96 -17.89
C ASN A 29 36.06 7.48 -17.82
N SER A 30 34.82 7.96 -17.98
CA SER A 30 34.48 9.38 -17.99
C SER A 30 33.99 9.83 -16.61
N GLN A 31 34.82 10.59 -15.89
CA GLN A 31 34.38 11.23 -14.65
C GLN A 31 33.16 12.14 -14.89
N ARG A 32 33.09 12.80 -16.05
CA ARG A 32 31.97 13.70 -16.40
C ARG A 32 30.64 12.95 -16.49
N GLU A 33 30.66 11.70 -16.97
CA GLU A 33 29.44 10.90 -17.04
C GLU A 33 28.97 10.49 -15.65
N TYR A 34 29.90 10.11 -14.77
CA TYR A 34 29.57 9.84 -13.37
C TYR A 34 29.02 11.08 -12.66
N ASP A 35 29.67 12.23 -12.83
CA ASP A 35 29.21 13.49 -12.25
C ASP A 35 27.78 13.85 -12.73
N LYS A 36 27.48 13.62 -14.01
CA LYS A 36 26.12 13.78 -14.57
C LYS A 36 25.12 12.83 -13.90
N LEU A 37 25.45 11.54 -13.77
CA LEU A 37 24.58 10.56 -13.10
C LEU A 37 24.39 10.89 -11.61
N VAL A 38 25.42 11.35 -10.91
CA VAL A 38 25.33 11.83 -9.52
C VAL A 38 24.33 12.98 -9.41
N LEU A 39 24.41 13.96 -10.31
CA LEU A 39 23.49 15.10 -10.31
C LEU A 39 22.05 14.65 -10.60
N GLU A 40 21.84 13.84 -11.64
CA GLU A 40 20.52 13.31 -12.00
C GLU A 40 19.91 12.47 -10.88
N TYR A 41 20.68 11.54 -10.30
CA TYR A 41 20.27 10.72 -9.17
C TYR A 41 19.90 11.59 -7.97
N SER A 42 20.72 12.58 -7.63
CA SER A 42 20.48 13.44 -6.48
C SER A 42 19.22 14.28 -6.62
N ILE A 43 18.94 14.79 -7.83
CA ILE A 43 17.71 15.53 -8.14
C ILE A 43 16.49 14.60 -8.10
N LYS A 44 16.54 13.45 -8.78
CA LYS A 44 15.44 12.47 -8.84
C LYS A 44 15.04 11.93 -7.47
N ASN A 45 16.00 11.82 -6.55
CA ASN A 45 15.78 11.32 -5.18
C ASN A 45 15.67 12.46 -4.14
N GLN A 46 15.59 13.72 -4.58
CA GLN A 46 15.49 14.91 -3.72
C GLN A 46 16.55 14.94 -2.60
N LEU A 47 17.79 14.56 -2.90
CA LEU A 47 18.84 14.44 -1.89
C LEU A 47 19.30 15.80 -1.37
N ARG A 48 19.67 15.84 -0.09
CA ARG A 48 20.28 17.03 0.54
C ARG A 48 21.67 17.29 -0.05
N TYR A 49 22.00 18.55 -0.32
CA TYR A 49 23.31 18.95 -0.82
C TYR A 49 24.43 18.60 0.17
N LYS A 50 24.27 19.04 1.43
CA LYS A 50 25.17 18.69 2.52
C LYS A 50 24.98 17.21 2.91
N GLY A 51 26.10 16.51 3.05
CA GLY A 51 26.14 15.08 3.37
C GLY A 51 26.25 14.16 2.16
N ASN A 52 25.85 14.62 0.96
CA ASN A 52 25.92 13.81 -0.26
C ASN A 52 27.05 14.23 -1.20
N ILE A 53 27.46 13.33 -2.11
CA ILE A 53 28.54 13.58 -3.08
C ILE A 53 28.20 14.65 -4.13
N VAL A 54 26.94 15.03 -4.28
CA VAL A 54 26.50 16.09 -5.21
C VAL A 54 27.20 17.43 -4.96
N LYS A 55 27.63 17.70 -3.73
CA LYS A 55 28.40 18.90 -3.37
C LYS A 55 29.74 19.02 -4.08
N TYR A 56 30.31 17.90 -4.55
CA TYR A 56 31.56 17.89 -5.30
C TYR A 56 31.33 18.10 -6.81
N VAL A 57 30.12 17.79 -7.28
CA VAL A 57 29.70 17.90 -8.67
C VAL A 57 29.18 19.31 -8.98
N LYS A 58 28.26 19.80 -8.14
CA LYS A 58 27.66 21.13 -8.25
C LYS A 58 28.20 21.97 -7.10
N LYS A 59 28.90 23.08 -7.39
CA LYS A 59 29.56 23.89 -6.34
C LYS A 59 28.63 24.86 -5.61
N ASN A 60 27.55 25.29 -6.25
CA ASN A 60 26.62 26.27 -5.71
C ASN A 60 25.35 25.53 -5.21
N GLU A 61 25.15 25.58 -3.89
CA GLU A 61 24.05 24.92 -3.16
C GLU A 61 22.68 25.49 -3.55
N GLU A 62 22.54 26.81 -3.62
CA GLU A 62 21.29 27.49 -4.01
C GLU A 62 20.84 27.06 -5.41
N THR A 63 21.76 27.12 -6.39
CA THR A 63 21.44 26.70 -7.77
C THR A 63 21.13 25.21 -7.89
N TYR A 64 21.64 24.37 -6.97
CA TYR A 64 21.30 22.96 -6.94
C TYR A 64 19.84 22.78 -6.51
N TYR A 65 19.42 23.46 -5.43
CA TYR A 65 18.06 23.37 -4.94
C TYR A 65 17.04 24.01 -5.90
N ASP A 66 17.39 25.07 -6.62
CA ASP A 66 16.56 25.62 -7.70
C ASP A 66 16.31 24.59 -8.82
N ILE A 67 17.37 23.89 -9.26
CA ILE A 67 17.25 22.84 -10.28
C ILE A 67 16.40 21.69 -9.73
N LEU A 68 16.59 21.30 -8.47
CA LEU A 68 15.85 20.22 -7.81
C LEU A 68 14.34 20.55 -7.74
N LEU A 69 13.97 21.76 -7.31
CA LEU A 69 12.57 22.16 -7.21
C LEU A 69 11.93 22.27 -8.58
N LYS A 70 12.62 22.88 -9.56
CA LYS A 70 12.11 22.96 -10.93
C LYS A 70 11.89 21.58 -11.54
N TYR A 71 12.82 20.65 -11.31
CA TYR A 71 12.65 19.26 -11.74
C TYR A 71 11.43 18.63 -11.06
N SER A 72 11.30 18.77 -9.74
CA SER A 72 10.19 18.23 -8.95
C SER A 72 8.82 18.76 -9.43
N GLU A 73 8.72 20.06 -9.74
CA GLU A 73 7.51 20.66 -10.32
C GLU A 73 7.21 20.06 -11.71
N THR A 74 8.20 20.00 -12.61
CA THR A 74 7.95 19.45 -13.96
C THR A 74 7.53 17.98 -13.97
N HIS A 75 7.92 17.22 -12.96
CA HIS A 75 7.61 15.80 -12.80
C HIS A 75 6.47 15.52 -11.81
N LEU A 76 5.79 16.57 -11.31
CA LEU A 76 4.65 16.46 -10.38
C LEU A 76 4.98 15.69 -9.08
N MET A 77 6.23 15.81 -8.61
CA MET A 77 6.69 15.12 -7.40
C MET A 77 6.11 15.76 -6.14
N LEU A 78 6.02 14.96 -5.08
CA LEU A 78 5.64 15.45 -3.75
C LEU A 78 6.63 16.54 -3.29
N TYR A 79 6.11 17.54 -2.58
CA TYR A 79 6.94 18.58 -1.98
C TYR A 79 7.98 17.97 -1.00
N PRO A 80 9.28 18.34 -1.11
CA PRO A 80 10.34 17.73 -0.32
C PRO A 80 10.35 18.28 1.12
N TYR A 81 9.47 17.76 1.99
CA TYR A 81 9.34 18.22 3.37
C TYR A 81 10.62 18.08 4.21
N HIS A 82 11.47 17.09 3.94
CA HIS A 82 12.77 16.94 4.60
C HIS A 82 13.77 18.04 4.25
N LEU A 83 13.46 18.86 3.24
CA LEU A 83 14.24 20.03 2.83
C LEU A 83 13.55 21.35 3.21
N SER A 84 12.45 21.36 3.98
CA SER A 84 11.72 22.59 4.31
C SER A 84 12.59 23.67 4.97
N ASN A 85 13.57 23.27 5.79
CA ASN A 85 14.51 24.19 6.43
C ASN A 85 15.41 24.94 5.42
N ILE A 86 15.49 24.49 4.17
CA ILE A 86 16.23 25.13 3.07
C ILE A 86 15.23 25.77 2.10
N VAL A 87 14.23 25.01 1.65
CA VAL A 87 13.27 25.44 0.64
C VAL A 87 12.40 26.61 1.13
N VAL A 88 11.97 26.59 2.39
CA VAL A 88 11.17 27.70 2.96
C VAL A 88 12.06 28.86 3.40
N ARG A 89 13.22 28.59 4.00
CA ARG A 89 14.08 29.64 4.59
C ARG A 89 14.96 30.34 3.57
N GLU A 90 15.56 29.61 2.63
CA GLU A 90 16.51 30.14 1.66
C GLU A 90 15.82 30.51 0.34
N LEU A 91 14.92 29.64 -0.15
CA LEU A 91 14.24 29.85 -1.44
C LEU A 91 12.86 30.51 -1.34
N ARG A 92 12.36 30.74 -0.11
CA ARG A 92 11.03 31.30 0.17
C ARG A 92 9.87 30.55 -0.52
N MET A 93 10.06 29.26 -0.77
CA MET A 93 9.08 28.39 -1.41
C MET A 93 8.29 27.59 -0.37
N THR A 94 7.06 28.02 -0.10
CA THR A 94 6.15 27.28 0.79
C THR A 94 5.53 26.06 0.06
N PRO A 95 5.08 25.02 0.78
CA PRO A 95 4.35 23.90 0.17
C PRO A 95 3.14 24.37 -0.64
N PHE A 96 2.39 25.35 -0.12
CA PHE A 96 1.25 25.95 -0.81
C PHE A 96 1.66 26.58 -2.14
N SER A 97 2.68 27.43 -2.14
CA SER A 97 3.20 28.08 -3.35
C SER A 97 3.72 27.07 -4.37
N TYR A 98 4.39 26.00 -3.90
CA TYR A 98 4.87 24.91 -4.74
C TYR A 98 3.73 24.23 -5.49
N TYR A 99 2.65 23.80 -4.81
CA TYR A 99 1.54 23.13 -5.49
C TYR A 99 0.72 24.05 -6.40
N ILE A 100 0.61 25.34 -6.08
CA ILE A 100 0.03 26.32 -7.00
C ILE A 100 0.85 26.39 -8.29
N ASN A 101 2.18 26.51 -8.20
CA ASN A 101 3.05 26.49 -9.39
C ASN A 101 2.91 25.17 -10.16
N ASN A 102 2.85 24.05 -9.45
CA ASN A 102 2.71 22.72 -10.01
C ASN A 102 1.43 22.58 -10.85
N LEU A 103 0.27 22.95 -10.28
CA LEU A 103 -1.03 22.93 -10.97
C LEU A 103 -1.12 23.95 -12.12
N MET A 104 -0.41 25.07 -12.02
CA MET A 104 -0.33 26.07 -13.08
C MET A 104 0.51 25.59 -14.27
N ASN A 105 1.61 24.90 -14.00
CA ASN A 105 2.48 24.31 -15.02
C ASN A 105 1.88 23.04 -15.63
N ALA A 106 1.09 22.31 -14.84
CA ALA A 106 0.30 21.19 -15.29
C ALA A 106 -0.92 21.68 -16.09
N GLU A 107 -0.77 21.89 -17.40
CA GLU A 107 -1.92 21.86 -18.32
C GLU A 107 -2.52 20.43 -18.46
N LYS A 108 -1.99 19.47 -17.69
CA LYS A 108 -2.33 18.05 -17.69
C LYS A 108 -3.55 17.77 -16.81
N SER A 109 -4.14 16.58 -16.97
CA SER A 109 -5.24 16.12 -16.11
C SER A 109 -4.77 16.03 -14.65
N TYR A 110 -5.65 16.33 -13.70
CA TYR A 110 -5.42 16.07 -12.27
C TYR A 110 -5.03 14.60 -12.01
N ASP A 111 -5.52 13.69 -12.84
CA ASP A 111 -5.23 12.24 -12.79
C ASP A 111 -3.75 11.91 -13.06
N SER A 112 -2.96 12.88 -13.52
CA SER A 112 -1.52 12.72 -13.73
C SER A 112 -0.68 12.95 -12.47
N LEU A 113 -1.27 13.48 -11.40
CA LEU A 113 -0.59 13.64 -10.12
C LEU A 113 -0.43 12.27 -9.46
N PRO A 114 0.77 11.94 -8.92
CA PRO A 114 0.95 10.86 -7.95
C PRO A 114 -0.05 10.94 -6.79
N ASN A 115 -0.37 9.81 -6.16
CA ASN A 115 -1.42 9.71 -5.14
C ASN A 115 -1.11 10.58 -3.92
N PHE A 116 0.12 10.49 -3.40
CA PHE A 116 0.55 11.29 -2.25
C PHE A 116 0.66 12.78 -2.59
N THR A 117 1.12 13.12 -3.80
CA THR A 117 1.13 14.50 -4.31
C THR A 117 -0.28 15.06 -4.38
N ALA A 118 -1.23 14.29 -4.90
CA ALA A 118 -2.63 14.69 -5.02
C ALA A 118 -3.31 14.83 -3.65
N ALA A 119 -3.01 13.93 -2.71
CA ALA A 119 -3.49 14.03 -1.33
C ALA A 119 -2.98 15.30 -0.64
N ASP A 120 -1.69 15.60 -0.79
CA ASP A 120 -1.10 16.79 -0.18
C ASP A 120 -1.58 18.10 -0.83
N ALA A 121 -1.73 18.10 -2.16
CA ALA A 121 -2.33 19.21 -2.89
C ALA A 121 -3.78 19.46 -2.44
N MET A 122 -4.59 18.40 -2.28
CA MET A 122 -5.95 18.51 -1.76
C MET A 122 -5.96 19.06 -0.33
N ARG A 123 -5.05 18.59 0.54
CA ARG A 123 -4.92 19.04 1.93
C ARG A 123 -4.58 20.53 2.06
N LEU A 124 -3.72 21.05 1.18
CA LEU A 124 -3.24 22.44 1.25
C LEU A 124 -4.09 23.41 0.43
N LEU A 125 -4.58 23.00 -0.74
CA LEU A 125 -5.31 23.85 -1.67
C LEU A 125 -6.82 23.71 -1.54
N GLY A 126 -7.31 22.60 -0.98
CA GLY A 126 -8.75 22.28 -0.97
C GLY A 126 -9.31 21.92 -2.35
N ILE A 127 -8.44 21.66 -3.33
CA ILE A 127 -8.82 21.31 -4.70
C ILE A 127 -8.61 19.80 -4.88
N GLY A 128 -9.72 19.06 -4.95
CA GLY A 128 -9.71 17.68 -5.42
C GLY A 128 -9.90 17.59 -6.93
N ARG A 129 -9.94 16.35 -7.44
CA ARG A 129 -10.10 16.04 -8.87
C ARG A 129 -11.28 16.76 -9.52
N ASN A 130 -12.47 16.67 -8.91
CA ASN A 130 -13.69 17.25 -9.47
C ASN A 130 -13.63 18.78 -9.47
N GLN A 131 -13.14 19.38 -8.38
CA GLN A 131 -12.94 20.82 -8.28
C GLN A 131 -11.94 21.31 -9.34
N TYR A 132 -10.85 20.59 -9.57
CA TYR A 132 -9.88 20.95 -10.61
C TYR A 132 -10.50 20.87 -12.02
N ILE A 133 -11.28 19.82 -12.31
CA ILE A 133 -11.99 19.69 -13.59
C ILE A 133 -12.93 20.88 -13.82
N GLU A 134 -13.68 21.28 -12.80
CA GLU A 134 -14.57 22.45 -12.86
C GLU A 134 -13.79 23.74 -13.12
N LEU A 135 -12.71 23.99 -12.39
CA LEU A 135 -11.83 25.15 -12.57
C LEU A 135 -11.24 25.21 -14.00
N MET A 136 -10.78 24.06 -14.52
CA MET A 136 -10.23 23.97 -15.87
C MET A 136 -11.30 24.19 -16.95
N ASN A 137 -12.52 23.70 -16.74
CA ASN A 137 -13.64 23.95 -17.63
C ASN A 137 -14.03 25.44 -17.63
N GLN A 138 -14.07 26.09 -16.47
CA GLN A 138 -14.32 27.53 -16.37
C GLN A 138 -13.25 28.35 -17.11
N ASN A 139 -11.97 27.99 -16.95
CA ASN A 139 -10.86 28.62 -17.67
C ASN A 139 -10.99 28.46 -19.20
N ARG A 140 -11.32 27.25 -19.68
CA ARG A 140 -11.55 26.97 -21.11
C ARG A 140 -12.74 27.76 -21.68
N CYS A 141 -13.82 27.89 -20.92
CA CYS A 141 -15.01 28.66 -21.33
C CYS A 141 -14.71 30.17 -21.41
N ASN A 142 -13.91 30.70 -20.48
CA ASN A 142 -13.53 32.11 -20.47
C ASN A 142 -12.64 32.53 -21.67
N ARG A 143 -11.94 31.59 -22.31
CA ARG A 143 -11.14 31.86 -23.52
C ARG A 143 -11.98 32.08 -24.79
N LYS A 144 -13.27 31.70 -24.80
CA LYS A 144 -14.11 31.69 -26.01
C LYS A 144 -15.03 32.90 -26.19
N ILE A 145 -15.11 33.80 -25.20
CA ILE A 145 -16.00 34.97 -25.22
C ILE A 145 -15.16 36.22 -24.98
N PHE A 146 -15.39 37.29 -25.74
CA PHE A 146 -14.68 38.58 -25.75
C PHE A 146 -14.74 39.37 -24.40
N ARG A 147 -14.40 38.73 -23.28
CA ARG A 147 -14.12 39.35 -21.98
C ARG A 147 -12.67 39.03 -21.61
N LYS A 148 -11.98 39.97 -20.94
CA LYS A 148 -10.61 39.77 -20.42
C LYS A 148 -10.52 38.38 -19.78
N SER A 149 -9.76 37.47 -20.39
CA SER A 149 -9.62 36.10 -19.89
C SER A 149 -8.95 36.15 -18.52
N LYS A 150 -9.68 35.76 -17.46
CA LYS A 150 -9.05 35.55 -16.14
C LYS A 150 -7.96 34.50 -16.29
N SER A 151 -6.77 34.78 -15.78
CA SER A 151 -5.69 33.80 -15.77
C SER A 151 -6.05 32.62 -14.84
N LEU A 152 -5.52 31.42 -15.08
CA LEU A 152 -5.76 30.26 -14.20
C LEU A 152 -5.40 30.58 -12.74
N ARG A 153 -4.38 31.43 -12.54
CA ARG A 153 -3.94 31.90 -11.22
C ARG A 153 -5.01 32.66 -10.44
N GLU A 154 -5.90 33.38 -11.14
CA GLU A 154 -7.03 34.10 -10.51
C GLU A 154 -8.18 33.16 -10.11
N LEU A 155 -8.18 31.92 -10.60
CA LEU A 155 -9.17 30.90 -10.25
C LEU A 155 -8.67 29.98 -9.12
N LEU A 156 -7.36 29.94 -8.89
CA LEU A 156 -6.77 29.16 -7.82
C LEU A 156 -6.85 29.91 -6.47
N PRO A 157 -6.87 29.18 -5.35
CA PRO A 157 -6.83 29.76 -4.01
C PRO A 157 -5.65 30.71 -3.82
N GLU A 158 -5.89 31.85 -3.18
CA GLU A 158 -4.84 32.81 -2.83
C GLU A 158 -4.17 32.48 -1.49
N LYS A 159 -4.84 31.70 -0.63
CA LYS A 159 -4.40 31.32 0.71
C LYS A 159 -4.55 29.82 0.94
N PRO A 160 -3.67 29.20 1.74
CA PRO A 160 -3.80 27.80 2.09
C PRO A 160 -5.06 27.56 2.94
N VAL A 161 -5.61 26.35 2.79
CA VAL A 161 -6.64 25.83 3.70
C VAL A 161 -6.02 25.62 5.08
N ALA A 162 -6.80 25.83 6.13
CA ALA A 162 -6.36 25.51 7.49
C ALA A 162 -6.17 24.00 7.61
N ILE A 163 -4.93 23.58 7.86
CA ILE A 163 -4.57 22.17 8.03
C ILE A 163 -4.72 21.74 9.48
N ASN A 164 -4.89 20.44 9.73
CA ASN A 164 -4.80 19.89 11.07
C ASN A 164 -3.33 19.89 11.51
N ILE A 165 -2.97 20.74 12.48
CA ILE A 165 -1.63 20.79 13.08
C ILE A 165 -1.71 20.05 14.41
N GLU A 166 -0.85 19.06 14.61
CA GLU A 166 -0.81 18.31 15.87
C GLU A 166 0.13 18.99 16.90
N PRO A 167 -0.19 18.90 18.21
CA PRO A 167 0.58 19.57 19.26
C PRO A 167 2.02 19.05 19.43
N TRP A 168 2.32 17.84 18.96
CA TRP A 168 3.66 17.25 19.08
C TRP A 168 4.60 17.67 17.94
N TRP A 169 4.09 18.41 16.96
CA TRP A 169 4.91 18.96 15.87
C TRP A 169 5.76 20.12 16.37
N LEU A 170 6.78 20.48 15.59
CA LEU A 170 7.59 21.66 15.81
C LEU A 170 7.24 22.73 14.78
N VAL A 171 7.24 23.99 15.19
CA VAL A 171 7.14 25.15 14.32
C VAL A 171 8.49 25.87 14.29
N ALA A 172 8.97 26.18 13.09
CA ALA A 172 10.28 26.80 12.87
C ALA A 172 10.13 28.07 12.00
N PRO A 173 11.02 29.07 12.17
CA PRO A 173 10.95 30.31 11.41
C PRO A 173 11.24 30.07 9.92
N GLY A 174 10.40 30.65 9.06
CA GLY A 174 10.58 30.64 7.61
C GLY A 174 11.49 31.77 7.10
N SER A 175 11.27 32.19 5.86
CA SER A 175 11.93 33.38 5.29
C SER A 175 11.13 34.64 5.63
N ILE A 176 11.66 35.48 6.50
CA ILE A 176 10.97 36.66 7.04
C ILE A 176 11.59 37.93 6.46
N LEU A 177 10.78 38.78 5.82
CA LEU A 177 11.19 40.10 5.35
C LEU A 177 10.61 41.22 6.24
N GLU A 178 11.24 42.40 6.22
CA GLU A 178 10.74 43.58 6.95
C GLU A 178 9.30 43.96 6.56
N SER A 179 8.91 43.75 5.31
CA SER A 179 7.53 43.98 4.83
C SER A 179 6.52 43.09 5.53
N ASP A 180 6.92 41.86 5.86
CA ASP A 180 6.04 40.84 6.42
C ASP A 180 5.74 41.16 7.90
N VAL A 181 6.76 41.62 8.64
CA VAL A 181 6.66 42.03 10.05
C VAL A 181 5.70 43.20 10.24
N LYS A 182 5.63 44.13 9.28
CA LYS A 182 4.72 45.30 9.35
C LYS A 182 3.23 44.91 9.37
N LEU A 183 2.88 43.75 8.83
CA LEU A 183 1.50 43.26 8.73
C LEU A 183 1.07 42.41 9.94
N LEU A 184 1.95 42.20 10.92
CA LEU A 184 1.69 41.36 12.08
C LEU A 184 1.14 42.17 13.26
N ASN A 185 0.20 41.56 13.99
CA ASN A 185 -0.23 42.09 15.28
C ASN A 185 0.86 41.83 16.35
N LYS A 186 0.64 42.32 17.59
CA LYS A 186 1.64 42.19 18.66
C LYS A 186 1.93 40.72 18.99
N ASP A 187 0.90 39.91 19.20
CA ASP A 187 1.05 38.50 19.59
C ASP A 187 1.73 37.65 18.50
N GLU A 188 1.44 37.92 17.22
CA GLU A 188 2.10 37.30 16.07
C GLU A 188 3.59 37.69 16.00
N LYS A 189 3.94 38.94 16.35
CA LYS A 189 5.34 39.40 16.40
C LYS A 189 6.09 38.76 17.56
N ASP A 190 5.51 38.78 18.75
CA ASP A 190 6.13 38.21 19.95
C ASP A 190 6.42 36.71 19.74
N LEU A 191 5.50 35.97 19.10
CA LEU A 191 5.73 34.58 18.70
C LEU A 191 6.81 34.44 17.62
N LEU A 192 6.82 35.31 16.61
CA LEU A 192 7.82 35.26 15.55
C LEU A 192 9.23 35.55 16.08
N ASP A 193 9.37 36.53 16.97
CA ASP A 193 10.63 36.90 17.61
C ASP A 193 11.17 35.73 18.45
N MET A 194 10.30 35.07 19.22
CA MET A 194 10.66 33.83 19.93
C MET A 194 11.20 32.75 18.98
N LEU A 195 10.56 32.53 17.82
CA LEU A 195 11.02 31.54 16.84
C LEU A 195 12.36 31.92 16.20
N ILE A 196 12.63 33.22 16.03
CA ILE A 196 13.90 33.72 15.51
C ILE A 196 15.02 33.51 16.53
N ASP A 197 14.75 33.84 17.79
CA ASP A 197 15.75 33.84 18.87
C ASP A 197 16.07 32.43 19.38
N GLU A 198 15.05 31.61 19.60
CA GLU A 198 15.18 30.28 20.22
C GLU A 198 15.14 29.14 19.20
N GLY A 199 14.68 29.39 17.97
CA GLY A 199 14.57 28.39 16.92
C GLY A 199 13.24 27.63 16.93
N ALA A 200 13.28 26.34 16.61
CA ALA A 200 12.07 25.53 16.48
C ALA A 200 11.43 25.24 17.85
N GLN A 201 10.12 25.47 17.96
CA GLN A 201 9.37 25.34 19.21
C GLN A 201 8.28 24.29 19.10
N LEU A 202 7.92 23.67 20.22
CA LEU A 202 6.84 22.70 20.30
C LEU A 202 5.49 23.39 20.08
N VAL A 203 4.71 22.93 19.11
CA VAL A 203 3.41 23.56 18.77
C VAL A 203 2.45 23.51 19.95
N GLY A 204 2.45 22.42 20.71
CA GLY A 204 1.57 22.19 21.86
C GLY A 204 1.76 23.19 23.01
N THR A 205 2.90 23.88 23.09
CA THR A 205 3.15 24.92 24.11
C THR A 205 2.74 26.31 23.67
N LEU A 206 2.25 26.46 22.43
CA LEU A 206 1.93 27.74 21.80
C LEU A 206 0.43 27.85 21.50
N ASP A 207 -0.06 29.08 21.27
CA ASP A 207 -1.45 29.30 20.82
C ASP A 207 -1.65 28.73 19.41
N ALA A 208 -2.54 27.74 19.30
CA ALA A 208 -2.89 27.06 18.05
C ALA A 208 -3.29 28.02 16.92
N LYS A 209 -4.04 29.09 17.23
CA LYS A 209 -4.50 30.07 16.25
C LYS A 209 -3.36 30.95 15.75
N LEU A 210 -2.40 31.30 16.62
CA LEU A 210 -1.23 32.07 16.22
C LEU A 210 -0.30 31.23 15.32
N VAL A 211 -0.05 29.97 15.70
CA VAL A 211 0.72 29.03 14.87
C VAL A 211 0.08 28.87 13.49
N GLN A 212 -1.23 28.65 13.42
CA GLN A 212 -1.95 28.53 12.15
C GLN A 212 -1.83 29.80 11.29
N LYS A 213 -1.89 30.99 11.90
CA LYS A 213 -1.75 32.27 11.17
C LYS A 213 -0.35 32.46 10.61
N LEU A 214 0.70 32.21 11.40
CA LEU A 214 2.08 32.33 10.93
C LEU A 214 2.38 31.34 9.80
N TYR A 215 1.89 30.09 9.93
CA TYR A 215 1.98 29.09 8.87
C TYR A 215 1.25 29.52 7.59
N ASN A 216 0.00 29.99 7.71
CA ASN A 216 -0.79 30.40 6.55
C ASN A 216 -0.21 31.64 5.83
N ARG A 217 0.53 32.49 6.54
CA ARG A 217 1.27 33.62 5.95
C ARG A 217 2.61 33.21 5.33
N GLY A 218 3.04 31.96 5.50
CA GLY A 218 4.33 31.46 5.02
C GLY A 218 5.53 31.95 5.83
N LEU A 219 5.31 32.47 7.04
CA LEU A 219 6.37 33.00 7.92
C LEU A 219 6.98 31.94 8.82
N ALA A 220 6.32 30.80 8.94
CA ALA A 220 6.80 29.64 9.67
C ALA A 220 6.51 28.37 8.87
N TYR A 221 7.31 27.33 9.08
CA TYR A 221 7.06 25.99 8.55
C TYR A 221 7.02 24.96 9.69
N LEU A 222 6.42 23.81 9.41
CA LEU A 222 6.17 22.77 10.40
C LEU A 222 7.09 21.57 10.18
N GLU A 223 7.78 21.14 11.24
CA GLU A 223 8.56 19.91 11.27
C GLU A 223 7.78 18.84 12.05
N VAL A 224 7.74 17.62 11.51
CA VAL A 224 7.04 16.48 12.11
C VAL A 224 8.12 15.50 12.57
N PRO A 225 8.55 15.57 13.84
CA PRO A 225 9.74 14.87 14.32
C PRO A 225 9.51 13.36 14.52
N VAL A 226 10.29 12.53 13.83
CA VAL A 226 10.26 11.07 13.97
C VAL A 226 11.59 10.58 14.56
N LYS A 227 11.52 9.95 15.74
CA LYS A 227 12.64 9.33 16.45
C LYS A 227 12.76 7.86 16.06
N ASP A 228 13.91 7.26 16.36
CA ASP A 228 14.22 5.87 16.01
C ASP A 228 13.28 4.87 16.69
N ASP A 229 13.00 5.11 17.97
CA ASP A 229 12.25 4.21 18.84
C ASP A 229 10.74 4.57 18.88
N ASP A 230 10.28 5.39 17.93
CA ASP A 230 8.87 5.72 17.80
C ASP A 230 8.09 4.53 17.23
N TYR A 231 6.88 4.32 17.74
CA TYR A 231 5.91 3.35 17.23
C TYR A 231 4.85 4.06 16.40
N ILE A 232 4.61 3.54 15.20
CA ILE A 232 3.74 4.16 14.19
C ILE A 232 2.68 3.15 13.77
N TYR A 233 1.45 3.61 13.60
CA TYR A 233 0.35 2.79 13.10
C TYR A 233 -0.45 3.52 12.03
N VAL A 234 -1.11 2.76 11.17
CA VAL A 234 -1.93 3.27 10.07
C VAL A 234 -3.40 3.05 10.43
N PRO A 235 -4.17 4.10 10.77
CA PRO A 235 -5.62 3.98 10.93
C PRO A 235 -6.31 3.78 9.58
N THR A 236 -7.59 3.44 9.60
CA THR A 236 -8.43 3.42 8.40
C THR A 236 -8.34 4.75 7.65
N LEU A 237 -7.99 4.68 6.37
CA LEU A 237 -7.83 5.84 5.52
C LEU A 237 -9.19 6.49 5.23
N ASP A 238 -9.28 7.79 5.47
CA ASP A 238 -10.44 8.61 5.13
C ASP A 238 -10.04 9.65 4.08
N GLY A 239 -10.86 9.79 3.03
CA GLY A 239 -10.63 10.77 1.97
C GLY A 239 -9.36 10.56 1.12
N PHE A 240 -8.81 9.34 1.05
CA PHE A 240 -7.60 9.06 0.26
C PHE A 240 -7.81 9.33 -1.24
N VAL A 241 -6.84 9.99 -1.87
CA VAL A 241 -6.90 10.36 -3.29
C VAL A 241 -6.19 9.29 -4.13
N MET A 242 -6.97 8.55 -4.91
CA MET A 242 -6.47 7.49 -5.80
C MET A 242 -6.48 7.95 -7.26
N ASN A 243 -5.29 8.25 -7.79
CA ASN A 243 -5.02 8.50 -9.20
C ASN A 243 -4.38 7.24 -9.83
N ARG A 244 -4.49 7.12 -11.16
CA ARG A 244 -4.04 5.92 -11.92
C ARG A 244 -2.56 5.94 -12.30
N VAL A 245 -1.78 6.86 -11.74
CA VAL A 245 -0.38 7.08 -12.14
C VAL A 245 0.53 6.74 -10.99
N LEU A 246 1.29 5.67 -11.17
CA LEU A 246 2.47 5.34 -10.37
C LEU A 246 3.68 5.87 -11.15
N GLY A 247 4.66 6.49 -10.51
CA GLY A 247 5.86 6.80 -11.29
C GLY A 247 7.07 7.38 -10.62
N ASP A 248 6.96 8.05 -9.48
CA ASP A 248 8.17 8.61 -8.85
C ASP A 248 8.80 7.64 -7.84
N TYR A 249 10.10 7.78 -7.65
CA TYR A 249 10.88 6.92 -6.76
C TYR A 249 10.36 6.99 -5.30
N PHE A 250 9.89 8.16 -4.88
CA PHE A 250 9.49 8.40 -3.49
C PHE A 250 8.12 7.77 -3.18
N GLU A 251 7.17 7.83 -4.11
CA GLU A 251 5.87 7.15 -4.01
C GLU A 251 6.03 5.64 -3.88
N ASN A 252 6.93 5.03 -4.68
CA ASN A 252 7.25 3.61 -4.53
C ASN A 252 7.81 3.29 -3.13
N LEU A 253 8.70 4.13 -2.62
CA LEU A 253 9.21 4.00 -1.24
C LEU A 253 8.09 4.13 -0.20
N LEU A 254 7.16 5.07 -0.39
CA LEU A 254 6.02 5.24 0.51
C LEU A 254 5.19 3.95 0.54
N TYR A 255 4.80 3.39 -0.60
CA TYR A 255 4.04 2.12 -0.63
C TYR A 255 4.78 0.94 0.03
N GLN A 256 6.10 0.82 -0.17
CA GLN A 256 6.92 -0.19 0.51
C GLN A 256 6.88 -0.04 2.04
N ILE A 257 6.93 1.19 2.54
CA ILE A 257 6.82 1.46 3.97
C ILE A 257 5.38 1.22 4.45
N PHE A 258 4.37 1.60 3.66
CA PHE A 258 2.96 1.53 4.04
C PHE A 258 2.52 0.10 4.37
N VAL A 259 2.89 -0.86 3.52
CA VAL A 259 2.57 -2.29 3.72
C VAL A 259 3.36 -2.92 4.88
N ALA A 260 4.51 -2.33 5.24
CA ALA A 260 5.42 -2.86 6.25
C ALA A 260 5.24 -2.24 7.64
N ILE A 261 4.52 -1.11 7.76
CA ILE A 261 4.22 -0.51 9.06
C ILE A 261 3.48 -1.52 9.93
N ASP A 262 3.94 -1.61 11.17
CA ASP A 262 3.34 -2.43 12.21
C ASP A 262 3.46 -1.69 13.54
N GLU A 263 2.37 -1.63 14.30
CA GLU A 263 2.30 -0.86 15.53
C GLU A 263 3.17 -1.40 16.67
N GLN A 264 3.62 -2.65 16.55
CA GLN A 264 4.54 -3.30 17.49
C GLN A 264 6.01 -3.13 17.09
N THR A 265 6.29 -2.48 15.95
CA THR A 265 7.65 -2.26 15.46
C THR A 265 8.07 -0.80 15.56
N THR A 266 9.31 -0.59 15.97
CA THR A 266 9.91 0.75 15.96
C THR A 266 10.31 1.18 14.55
N VAL A 267 10.46 2.49 14.32
CA VAL A 267 10.97 3.04 13.05
C VAL A 267 12.37 2.47 12.71
N ARG A 268 13.22 2.23 13.71
CA ARG A 268 14.52 1.55 13.52
C ARG A 268 14.36 0.14 12.97
N GLU A 269 13.54 -0.67 13.64
CA GLU A 269 13.27 -2.05 13.24
C GLU A 269 12.60 -2.15 11.87
N LEU A 270 11.75 -1.18 11.51
CA LEU A 270 11.13 -1.06 10.20
C LEU A 270 12.19 -0.83 9.11
N SER A 271 13.13 0.09 9.36
CA SER A 271 14.27 0.37 8.47
C SER A 271 15.16 -0.86 8.24
N GLU A 272 15.47 -1.60 9.30
CA GLU A 272 16.24 -2.85 9.22
C GLU A 272 15.50 -3.95 8.44
N THR A 273 14.19 -4.08 8.68
CA THR A 273 13.35 -5.07 7.99
C THR A 273 13.28 -4.77 6.50
N LEU A 274 13.12 -3.51 6.12
CA LEU A 274 13.07 -3.05 4.73
C LEU A 274 14.44 -2.95 4.05
N ASN A 275 15.54 -2.94 4.81
CA ASN A 275 16.89 -2.63 4.33
C ASN A 275 16.94 -1.28 3.59
N ILE A 276 16.30 -0.27 4.19
CA ILE A 276 16.23 1.11 3.69
C ILE A 276 16.88 2.01 4.72
N ASP A 277 17.60 3.05 4.26
CA ASP A 277 18.23 4.03 5.14
C ASP A 277 17.23 4.61 6.17
N LEU A 278 17.64 4.64 7.43
CA LEU A 278 16.79 5.06 8.55
C LEU A 278 16.25 6.48 8.37
N GLN A 279 17.04 7.39 7.80
CA GLN A 279 16.60 8.76 7.58
C GLN A 279 15.52 8.84 6.50
N LEU A 280 15.60 8.00 5.45
CA LEU A 280 14.54 7.90 4.44
C LEU A 280 13.23 7.37 5.04
N VAL A 281 13.29 6.37 5.91
CA VAL A 281 12.11 5.84 6.60
C VAL A 281 11.49 6.90 7.51
N LYS A 282 12.30 7.65 8.28
CA LYS A 282 11.81 8.77 9.09
C LYS A 282 11.14 9.85 8.25
N ASN A 283 11.71 10.20 7.10
CA ASN A 283 11.13 11.20 6.20
C ASN A 283 9.77 10.73 5.66
N ALA A 284 9.66 9.46 5.26
CA ALA A 284 8.41 8.86 4.81
C ALA A 284 7.35 8.82 5.92
N VAL A 285 7.70 8.37 7.13
CA VAL A 285 6.80 8.38 8.30
C VAL A 285 6.34 9.80 8.64
N SER A 286 7.26 10.77 8.60
CA SER A 286 6.97 12.19 8.80
C SER A 286 5.94 12.71 7.78
N VAL A 287 6.07 12.31 6.52
CA VAL A 287 5.07 12.59 5.47
C VAL A 287 3.74 11.91 5.77
N PHE A 288 3.71 10.63 6.15
CA PHE A 288 2.45 9.95 6.49
C PHE A 288 1.71 10.61 7.66
N CYS A 289 2.43 10.97 8.71
CA CYS A 289 1.84 11.71 9.83
C CYS A 289 1.31 13.08 9.42
N ARG A 290 2.02 13.77 8.53
CA ARG A 290 1.59 15.07 8.01
C ARG A 290 0.34 15.00 7.13
N LEU A 291 0.21 13.92 6.34
CA LEU A 291 -0.95 13.67 5.50
C LEU A 291 -2.14 13.07 6.27
N GLY A 292 -1.92 12.67 7.52
CA GLY A 292 -2.95 12.03 8.36
C GLY A 292 -3.13 10.53 8.08
N PHE A 293 -2.23 9.91 7.32
CA PHE A 293 -2.27 8.48 6.98
C PHE A 293 -1.63 7.58 8.03
N ALA A 294 -0.78 8.13 8.89
CA ALA A 294 -0.19 7.39 10.01
C ALA A 294 -0.22 8.23 11.28
N LYS A 295 -0.30 7.57 12.43
CA LYS A 295 -0.28 8.21 13.74
C LYS A 295 0.85 7.65 14.58
N LYS A 296 1.38 8.54 15.43
CA LYS A 296 2.39 8.19 16.41
C LYS A 296 1.67 7.67 17.66
N ARG A 297 2.06 6.48 18.14
CA ARG A 297 1.41 5.83 19.29
C ARG A 297 1.66 6.59 20.60
N ILE A 298 2.91 7.00 20.83
CA ILE A 298 3.33 7.76 22.01
C ILE A 298 3.91 9.07 21.51
N THR A 299 3.24 10.19 21.78
CA THR A 299 3.64 11.51 21.28
C THR A 299 4.75 12.15 22.12
N GLY A 300 4.90 11.73 23.37
CA GLY A 300 5.79 12.36 24.36
C GLY A 300 5.14 13.57 25.04
N LEU A 301 3.86 13.84 24.77
CA LEU A 301 3.06 14.91 25.38
C LEU A 301 2.25 14.46 26.59
N GLU A 302 2.27 13.17 26.91
CA GLU A 302 1.37 12.56 27.88
C GLU A 302 1.53 13.15 29.29
N ASN A 303 2.69 13.75 29.58
CA ASN A 303 3.01 14.41 30.85
C ASN A 303 3.25 15.92 30.71
N LEU A 304 2.94 16.52 29.56
CA LEU A 304 3.22 17.93 29.29
C LEU A 304 1.95 18.78 29.44
N ALA A 305 2.07 19.91 30.13
CA ALA A 305 1.00 20.91 30.14
C ALA A 305 0.96 21.64 28.79
N LEU A 306 -0.04 21.30 27.96
CA LEU A 306 -0.31 21.98 26.70
C LEU A 306 -0.93 23.37 26.92
N HIS A 307 -0.73 24.26 25.96
CA HIS A 307 -1.41 25.54 25.93
C HIS A 307 -2.94 25.33 25.87
N VAL A 308 -3.70 26.19 26.54
CA VAL A 308 -5.16 26.04 26.73
C VAL A 308 -5.95 25.89 25.41
N THR A 309 -5.42 26.40 24.30
CA THR A 309 -6.02 26.23 22.97
C THR A 309 -6.04 24.78 22.47
N TRP A 310 -5.23 23.90 23.05
CA TRP A 310 -5.15 22.48 22.72
C TRP A 310 -5.96 21.59 23.67
N ALA A 311 -6.88 22.17 24.45
CA ALA A 311 -7.68 21.43 25.44
C ALA A 311 -8.39 20.18 24.87
N SER A 312 -8.77 20.18 23.59
CA SER A 312 -9.37 19.03 22.91
C SER A 312 -8.43 17.82 22.76
N HIS A 313 -7.12 18.03 22.85
CA HIS A 313 -6.09 16.98 22.82
C HIS A 313 -5.61 16.58 24.23
N MET A 314 -6.08 17.26 25.28
CA MET A 314 -5.79 16.88 26.66
C MET A 314 -6.77 15.79 27.07
N ILE A 315 -6.26 14.62 27.48
CA ILE A 315 -7.10 13.57 28.06
C ILE A 315 -7.56 14.09 29.43
N ILE A 316 -8.80 14.57 29.50
CA ILE A 316 -9.46 14.86 30.77
C ILE A 316 -10.03 13.52 31.26
N PRO A 317 -9.60 12.98 32.41
CA PRO A 317 -10.29 11.84 32.99
C PRO A 317 -11.75 12.25 33.21
N GLU A 318 -12.70 11.47 32.68
CA GLU A 318 -14.13 11.67 32.92
C GLU A 318 -14.37 11.66 34.44
N ILE A 319 -14.56 12.83 35.02
CA ILE A 319 -15.10 12.98 36.37
C ILE A 319 -16.57 13.28 36.16
N ASP A 320 -17.40 12.40 36.73
CA ASP A 320 -18.86 12.49 36.72
C ASP A 320 -19.36 13.91 37.03
N ASP A 321 -20.42 14.26 36.30
CA ASP A 321 -21.16 15.52 36.27
C ASP A 321 -21.29 16.19 37.65
N ASP A 322 -20.57 17.29 37.89
CA ASP A 322 -21.12 18.38 38.69
C ASP A 322 -20.45 19.74 38.42
N SER A 323 -21.27 20.80 38.48
CA SER A 323 -21.01 22.13 37.90
C SER A 323 -20.01 23.01 38.68
N THR A 324 -18.94 22.42 39.23
CA THR A 324 -17.83 23.13 39.92
C THR A 324 -16.46 22.90 39.26
N ALA A 325 -16.45 22.33 38.05
CA ALA A 325 -15.26 21.87 37.33
C ALA A 325 -14.16 22.93 37.10
N PHE A 326 -14.50 24.20 36.87
CA PHE A 326 -13.48 25.19 36.44
C PHE A 326 -12.52 25.62 37.56
N VAL A 327 -13.00 25.68 38.80
CA VAL A 327 -12.16 26.08 39.96
C VAL A 327 -11.28 24.92 40.40
N ILE A 328 -11.83 23.69 40.41
CA ILE A 328 -11.10 22.47 40.78
C ILE A 328 -10.04 22.12 39.73
N LEU A 329 -10.31 22.37 38.43
CA LEU A 329 -9.34 22.16 37.34
C LEU A 329 -8.10 23.05 37.53
N PHE A 330 -8.28 24.32 37.91
CA PHE A 330 -7.16 25.25 38.12
C PHE A 330 -6.31 24.85 39.35
N THR A 331 -6.95 24.36 40.42
CA THR A 331 -6.23 23.83 41.60
C THR A 331 -5.55 22.49 41.32
N LEU A 332 -6.16 21.58 40.55
CA LEU A 332 -5.57 20.29 40.17
C LEU A 332 -4.36 20.47 39.25
N ILE A 333 -4.41 21.40 38.30
CA ILE A 333 -3.27 21.76 37.44
C ILE A 333 -2.10 22.29 38.28
N LEU A 334 -2.37 23.12 39.30
CA LEU A 334 -1.35 23.60 40.22
C LEU A 334 -0.79 22.48 41.12
N ILE A 335 -1.63 21.53 41.56
CA ILE A 335 -1.21 20.39 42.39
C ILE A 335 -0.36 19.40 41.58
N LEU A 336 -0.73 19.12 40.32
CA LEU A 336 0.04 18.30 39.39
C LEU A 336 1.41 18.92 39.06
N TYR A 337 1.50 20.26 39.00
CA TYR A 337 2.77 20.98 38.85
C TYR A 337 3.74 20.69 40.03
N PHE A 338 3.22 20.52 41.25
CA PHE A 338 4.01 20.21 42.46
C PHE A 338 4.27 18.70 42.67
N GLN A 339 3.54 17.81 42.01
CA GLN A 339 3.68 16.35 42.15
C GLN A 339 4.58 15.69 41.09
N SER A 340 5.31 16.49 40.32
CA SER A 340 6.25 16.09 39.25
C SER A 340 7.47 15.25 39.69
N LEU A 341 7.46 14.70 40.91
CA LEU A 341 8.33 13.61 41.30
C LEU A 341 7.49 12.38 41.67
N SER A 342 7.67 11.32 40.90
CA SER A 342 7.21 9.94 41.14
C SER A 342 5.83 9.61 40.56
N LEU A 343 5.81 9.14 39.31
CA LEU A 343 4.96 8.04 38.82
C LEU A 343 5.42 7.67 37.40
N THR A 344 6.22 6.62 37.32
CA THR A 344 6.58 5.94 36.07
C THR A 344 5.40 5.09 35.62
N THR A 345 4.77 5.42 34.50
CA THR A 345 3.93 4.49 33.76
C THR A 345 4.82 3.42 33.12
N PRO A 346 4.39 2.14 33.08
CA PRO A 346 5.21 1.06 32.57
C PRO A 346 5.35 1.22 31.04
N THR A 347 6.52 1.66 30.62
CA THR A 347 7.02 1.37 29.27
C THR A 347 7.04 -0.17 29.14
N PRO A 348 6.60 -0.78 28.03
CA PRO A 348 6.87 -2.19 27.81
C PRO A 348 8.38 -2.33 27.65
N CYS A 349 9.04 -2.66 28.75
CA CYS A 349 10.45 -3.03 28.77
C CYS A 349 10.60 -4.27 27.88
N GLY A 350 11.49 -4.17 26.89
CA GLY A 350 11.81 -5.27 25.98
C GLY A 350 12.16 -6.56 26.72
N GLY A 351 11.65 -7.68 26.21
CA GLY A 351 11.99 -9.00 26.74
C GLY A 351 11.06 -10.15 26.36
N ASN A 352 9.83 -9.91 25.89
CA ASN A 352 9.01 -10.98 25.32
C ASN A 352 9.13 -10.94 23.80
N GLU A 353 9.52 -12.06 23.17
CA GLU A 353 9.30 -12.25 21.74
C GLU A 353 7.84 -11.90 21.45
N ALA A 354 7.61 -10.88 20.62
CA ALA A 354 6.27 -10.49 20.21
C ALA A 354 5.56 -11.72 19.64
N ILE A 355 4.33 -11.96 20.08
CA ILE A 355 3.54 -13.10 19.63
C ILE A 355 3.28 -12.91 18.14
N LYS A 356 3.89 -13.77 17.32
CA LYS A 356 3.72 -13.70 15.86
C LYS A 356 2.27 -13.97 15.46
N ARG A 357 1.73 -13.14 14.58
CA ARG A 357 0.32 -13.14 14.15
C ARG A 357 0.07 -14.14 13.03
N ILE A 358 -1.21 -14.38 12.74
CA ILE A 358 -1.63 -15.03 11.50
C ILE A 358 -1.80 -13.95 10.42
N ALA A 359 -1.32 -14.19 9.20
CA ALA A 359 -1.64 -13.34 8.06
C ALA A 359 -2.65 -14.03 7.14
N PHE A 360 -3.78 -13.37 6.88
CA PHE A 360 -4.76 -13.80 5.90
C PHE A 360 -4.53 -13.08 4.56
N LEU A 361 -4.05 -13.83 3.57
CA LEU A 361 -3.75 -13.34 2.23
C LEU A 361 -5.00 -13.30 1.35
N PHE A 362 -5.26 -12.15 0.78
CA PHE A 362 -6.34 -11.93 -0.19
C PHE A 362 -5.84 -11.22 -1.45
N ASP A 363 -6.66 -11.19 -2.49
CA ASP A 363 -6.39 -10.48 -3.74
C ASP A 363 -7.37 -9.31 -3.98
N SER A 364 -7.09 -8.52 -5.02
CA SER A 364 -7.89 -7.36 -5.40
C SER A 364 -9.38 -7.63 -5.64
N SER A 365 -9.80 -8.89 -5.86
CA SER A 365 -11.22 -9.22 -6.01
C SER A 365 -12.01 -8.93 -4.72
N LEU A 366 -11.41 -9.15 -3.56
CA LEU A 366 -12.03 -8.86 -2.26
C LEU A 366 -12.31 -7.35 -2.12
N THR A 367 -11.31 -6.52 -2.41
CA THR A 367 -11.44 -5.06 -2.34
C THR A 367 -12.42 -4.50 -3.37
N ALA A 368 -12.43 -5.05 -4.58
CA ALA A 368 -13.36 -4.62 -5.63
C ALA A 368 -14.81 -4.88 -5.21
N PHE A 369 -15.07 -6.06 -4.64
CA PHE A 369 -16.37 -6.42 -4.11
C PHE A 369 -16.84 -5.47 -3.00
N LEU A 370 -15.99 -5.20 -2.00
CA LEU A 370 -16.32 -4.30 -0.89
C LEU A 370 -16.64 -2.86 -1.36
N MET A 371 -16.09 -2.44 -2.50
CA MET A 371 -16.33 -1.13 -3.11
C MET A 371 -17.58 -1.05 -4.00
N MET A 372 -17.98 -2.17 -4.63
CA MET A 372 -19.04 -2.22 -5.65
C MET A 372 -20.45 -2.41 -5.08
N GLY A 373 -20.58 -3.08 -3.94
CA GLY A 373 -21.86 -3.21 -3.26
C GLY A 373 -22.17 -1.92 -2.50
N ASN A 374 -23.39 -1.38 -2.61
CA ASN A 374 -23.88 -0.31 -1.73
C ASN A 374 -24.12 -0.85 -0.30
N LEU A 375 -23.10 -1.50 0.29
CA LEU A 375 -23.13 -2.24 1.54
C LEU A 375 -23.11 -1.28 2.73
N SER A 376 -22.15 -0.35 2.71
CA SER A 376 -22.07 0.80 3.62
C SER A 376 -21.11 1.85 3.05
N ILE A 377 -21.28 3.11 3.45
CA ILE A 377 -20.34 4.19 3.14
C ILE A 377 -19.04 4.02 3.95
N SER A 378 -19.15 3.57 5.20
CA SER A 378 -18.01 3.38 6.11
C SER A 378 -17.08 2.25 5.64
N LEU A 379 -17.66 1.17 5.09
CA LEU A 379 -16.91 0.03 4.55
C LEU A 379 -16.01 0.40 3.37
N LYS A 380 -16.34 1.49 2.65
CA LYS A 380 -15.50 1.98 1.55
C LYS A 380 -14.15 2.45 2.06
N ASN A 381 -14.08 3.07 3.24
CA ASN A 381 -12.82 3.53 3.82
C ASN A 381 -11.92 2.34 4.17
N HIS A 382 -12.47 1.27 4.75
CA HIS A 382 -11.74 0.02 4.97
C HIS A 382 -11.31 -0.66 3.67
N ALA A 383 -12.17 -0.68 2.64
CA ALA A 383 -11.83 -1.26 1.35
C ALA A 383 -10.72 -0.48 0.62
N VAL A 384 -10.75 0.86 0.70
CA VAL A 384 -9.66 1.72 0.21
C VAL A 384 -8.37 1.46 0.98
N THR A 385 -8.45 1.31 2.30
CA THR A 385 -7.29 0.96 3.15
C THR A 385 -6.69 -0.39 2.74
N LEU A 386 -7.51 -1.43 2.62
CA LEU A 386 -7.09 -2.76 2.16
C LEU A 386 -6.49 -2.74 0.75
N PHE A 387 -6.94 -1.84 -0.13
CA PHE A 387 -6.42 -1.71 -1.48
C PHE A 387 -5.09 -0.93 -1.54
N GLU A 388 -5.04 0.26 -0.93
CA GLU A 388 -3.92 1.21 -1.02
C GLU A 388 -2.78 0.89 -0.05
N VAL A 389 -3.11 0.65 1.23
CA VAL A 389 -2.11 0.21 2.21
C VAL A 389 -1.71 -1.23 1.91
N GLY A 390 -2.68 -2.04 1.47
CA GLY A 390 -2.47 -3.47 1.26
C GLY A 390 -2.46 -4.28 2.55
N LYS A 391 -2.76 -3.67 3.70
CA LYS A 391 -2.78 -4.32 5.02
C LYS A 391 -3.86 -3.70 5.89
N LEU A 392 -4.54 -4.54 6.67
CA LEU A 392 -5.34 -4.12 7.83
C LEU A 392 -4.89 -4.95 9.02
N SER A 393 -4.35 -4.29 10.04
CA SER A 393 -3.79 -4.95 11.23
C SER A 393 -4.88 -5.37 12.22
N ASP A 394 -4.55 -6.31 13.12
CA ASP A 394 -5.48 -6.82 14.13
C ASP A 394 -6.22 -5.71 14.91
N GLU A 395 -5.53 -4.62 15.21
CA GLU A 395 -6.07 -3.50 16.00
C GLU A 395 -7.11 -2.68 15.24
N SER A 396 -7.03 -2.66 13.91
CA SER A 396 -8.03 -2.04 13.04
C SER A 396 -9.14 -3.03 12.62
N LEU A 397 -9.03 -4.31 13.00
CA LEU A 397 -10.06 -5.29 12.67
C LEU A 397 -11.34 -5.09 13.47
N ASP A 398 -11.28 -4.52 14.68
CA ASP A 398 -12.48 -4.33 15.51
C ASP A 398 -13.49 -3.41 14.82
N SER A 399 -13.05 -2.25 14.33
CA SER A 399 -13.91 -1.33 13.58
C SER A 399 -14.41 -1.95 12.27
N PHE A 400 -13.57 -2.74 11.60
CA PHE A 400 -13.96 -3.40 10.36
C PHE A 400 -15.00 -4.50 10.59
N VAL A 401 -14.85 -5.28 11.66
CA VAL A 401 -15.79 -6.32 12.08
C VAL A 401 -17.14 -5.70 12.45
N GLU A 402 -17.15 -4.59 13.19
CA GLU A 402 -18.37 -3.86 13.52
C GLU A 402 -19.08 -3.38 12.24
N GLU A 403 -18.34 -2.85 11.27
CA GLU A 403 -18.92 -2.44 9.99
C GLU A 403 -19.48 -3.60 9.17
N LEU A 404 -18.78 -4.75 9.14
CA LEU A 404 -19.25 -5.95 8.46
C LEU A 404 -20.51 -6.54 9.11
N GLN A 405 -20.62 -6.49 10.44
CA GLN A 405 -21.81 -6.90 11.18
C GLN A 405 -23.03 -6.04 10.84
N ASN A 406 -22.81 -4.76 10.56
CA ASN A 406 -23.85 -3.78 10.23
C ASN A 406 -24.25 -3.77 8.74
N VAL A 407 -23.67 -4.64 7.91
CA VAL A 407 -24.00 -4.74 6.48
C VAL A 407 -25.46 -5.17 6.30
N LYS A 408 -26.21 -4.40 5.51
CA LYS A 408 -27.60 -4.73 5.15
C LYS A 408 -27.65 -6.04 4.36
N LEU A 409 -28.47 -6.96 4.82
CA LEU A 409 -28.78 -8.19 4.09
C LEU A 409 -29.77 -7.88 2.97
N PHE A 410 -29.39 -8.18 1.73
CA PHE A 410 -30.26 -8.02 0.57
C PHE A 410 -30.87 -9.37 0.19
N VAL A 411 -32.11 -9.35 -0.30
CA VAL A 411 -32.90 -10.57 -0.55
C VAL A 411 -32.83 -11.02 -2.01
N GLU A 412 -32.51 -10.13 -2.96
CA GLU A 412 -32.44 -10.46 -4.38
C GLU A 412 -31.33 -9.68 -5.12
N GLY A 413 -30.81 -10.29 -6.20
CA GLY A 413 -29.89 -9.66 -7.15
C GLY A 413 -28.41 -9.76 -6.78
N GLU A 414 -27.56 -8.98 -7.45
CA GLU A 414 -26.12 -8.95 -7.16
C GLU A 414 -25.81 -8.42 -5.76
N ALA A 415 -26.65 -7.54 -5.23
CA ALA A 415 -26.53 -7.00 -3.89
C ALA A 415 -26.63 -8.07 -2.79
N GLN A 416 -27.46 -9.09 -2.98
CA GLN A 416 -27.55 -10.24 -2.07
C GLN A 416 -26.20 -10.94 -1.95
N ARG A 417 -25.58 -11.26 -3.09
CA ARG A 417 -24.27 -11.94 -3.13
C ARG A 417 -23.21 -11.12 -2.42
N TYR A 418 -23.23 -9.82 -2.63
CA TYR A 418 -22.32 -8.91 -1.96
C TYR A 418 -22.53 -8.91 -0.43
N SER A 419 -23.77 -8.90 0.07
CA SER A 419 -23.99 -9.04 1.51
C SER A 419 -23.59 -10.42 2.06
N GLU A 420 -23.82 -11.51 1.32
CA GLU A 420 -23.41 -12.87 1.72
C GLU A 420 -21.89 -13.02 1.78
N HIS A 421 -21.16 -12.44 0.83
CA HIS A 421 -19.69 -12.43 0.84
C HIS A 421 -19.12 -11.60 1.99
N ALA A 422 -19.75 -10.47 2.33
CA ALA A 422 -19.36 -9.68 3.51
C ALA A 422 -19.54 -10.49 4.81
N GLN A 423 -20.66 -11.21 4.93
CA GLN A 423 -20.91 -12.09 6.08
C GLN A 423 -19.93 -13.27 6.12
N THR A 424 -19.59 -13.84 4.96
CA THR A 424 -18.61 -14.93 4.88
C THR A 424 -17.21 -14.45 5.29
N LEU A 425 -16.82 -13.24 4.89
CA LEU A 425 -15.58 -12.60 5.34
C LEU A 425 -15.58 -12.38 6.85
N LEU A 426 -16.67 -11.86 7.42
CA LEU A 426 -16.83 -11.69 8.86
C LEU A 426 -16.62 -13.01 9.61
N LEU A 427 -17.30 -14.09 9.18
CA LEU A 427 -17.15 -15.41 9.79
C LEU A 427 -15.71 -15.94 9.69
N THR A 428 -15.04 -15.69 8.56
CA THR A 428 -13.63 -16.08 8.36
C THR A 428 -12.72 -15.35 9.35
N ILE A 429 -12.87 -14.03 9.48
CA ILE A 429 -12.09 -13.20 10.40
C ILE A 429 -12.27 -13.70 11.84
N LEU A 430 -13.52 -13.89 12.28
CA LEU A 430 -13.83 -14.38 13.62
C LEU A 430 -13.26 -15.77 13.88
N ALA A 431 -13.32 -16.67 12.89
CA ALA A 431 -12.79 -18.03 13.01
C ALA A 431 -11.27 -18.02 13.19
N LEU A 432 -10.54 -17.28 12.35
CA LEU A 432 -9.08 -17.22 12.40
C LEU A 432 -8.58 -16.47 13.64
N ARG A 433 -9.23 -15.36 13.99
CA ARG A 433 -8.86 -14.51 15.14
C ARG A 433 -9.14 -15.18 16.49
N SER A 434 -9.97 -16.23 16.54
CA SER A 434 -10.27 -16.96 17.77
C SER A 434 -9.05 -17.60 18.46
N THR A 435 -7.94 -17.78 17.72
CA THR A 435 -6.74 -18.48 18.20
C THR A 435 -5.48 -17.61 18.30
N SER A 436 -5.48 -16.43 17.68
CA SER A 436 -4.32 -15.52 17.58
C SER A 436 -4.75 -14.20 16.95
N GLU A 437 -3.95 -13.16 17.15
CA GLU A 437 -4.03 -11.93 16.36
C GLU A 437 -3.95 -12.23 14.86
N LEU A 438 -4.70 -11.45 14.07
CA LEU A 438 -4.89 -11.63 12.64
C LEU A 438 -4.62 -10.31 11.89
N ASP A 439 -3.80 -10.37 10.84
CA ASP A 439 -3.70 -9.29 9.87
C ASP A 439 -4.30 -9.74 8.53
N LEU A 440 -5.04 -8.86 7.86
CA LEU A 440 -5.48 -9.04 6.48
C LEU A 440 -4.43 -8.40 5.56
N ILE A 441 -3.88 -9.14 4.59
CA ILE A 441 -2.84 -8.64 3.69
C ILE A 441 -3.21 -8.92 2.23
N ARG A 442 -3.15 -7.87 1.42
CA ARG A 442 -3.28 -7.94 -0.03
C ARG A 442 -1.99 -8.49 -0.62
N GLY A 443 -2.07 -9.66 -1.25
CA GLY A 443 -0.92 -10.35 -1.81
C GLY A 443 -0.16 -9.53 -2.87
N GLU A 444 -0.88 -8.76 -3.70
CA GLU A 444 -0.26 -7.91 -4.73
C GLU A 444 0.56 -6.76 -4.12
N SER A 445 0.12 -6.19 -2.99
CA SER A 445 0.81 -5.06 -2.34
C SER A 445 2.19 -5.44 -1.82
N LEU A 446 2.38 -6.70 -1.41
CA LEU A 446 3.69 -7.21 -1.00
C LEU A 446 4.69 -7.23 -2.16
N LEU A 447 4.24 -7.30 -3.43
CA LEU A 447 5.15 -7.29 -4.59
C LEU A 447 5.86 -5.96 -4.82
N SER A 448 5.44 -4.89 -4.13
CA SER A 448 6.20 -3.63 -4.06
C SER A 448 7.56 -3.81 -3.38
N LEU A 449 7.69 -4.83 -2.52
CA LEU A 449 8.91 -5.22 -1.83
C LEU A 449 9.69 -6.26 -2.65
N ASP A 450 11.02 -6.17 -2.60
CA ASP A 450 11.87 -7.21 -3.20
C ASP A 450 11.72 -8.55 -2.44
N HIS A 451 12.10 -9.65 -3.09
CA HIS A 451 11.88 -10.99 -2.55
C HIS A 451 12.54 -11.20 -1.17
N ALA A 452 13.76 -10.68 -0.97
CA ALA A 452 14.46 -10.80 0.30
C ALA A 452 13.75 -10.05 1.43
N THR A 453 13.24 -8.84 1.15
CA THR A 453 12.49 -8.03 2.11
C THR A 453 11.15 -8.66 2.45
N ARG A 454 10.42 -9.21 1.47
CA ARG A 454 9.17 -9.95 1.72
C ARG A 454 9.38 -11.10 2.71
N LEU A 455 10.44 -11.89 2.51
CA LEU A 455 10.77 -12.99 3.40
C LEU A 455 11.14 -12.51 4.81
N ARG A 456 11.94 -11.44 4.93
CA ARG A 456 12.28 -10.86 6.24
C ARG A 456 11.05 -10.36 6.99
N LEU A 457 10.18 -9.61 6.31
CA LEU A 457 8.93 -9.09 6.87
C LEU A 457 8.04 -10.25 7.36
N ILE A 458 7.77 -11.22 6.47
CA ILE A 458 6.87 -12.34 6.78
C ILE A 458 7.41 -13.18 7.94
N ASN A 459 8.70 -13.54 7.93
CA ASN A 459 9.31 -14.34 8.99
C ASN A 459 9.39 -13.61 10.33
N LYS A 460 9.48 -12.28 10.30
CA LYS A 460 9.53 -11.45 11.52
C LYS A 460 8.15 -11.35 12.17
N THR A 461 7.11 -11.03 11.39
CA THR A 461 5.79 -10.66 11.92
C THR A 461 4.83 -11.84 12.04
N TYR A 462 4.90 -12.82 11.15
CA TYR A 462 3.87 -13.86 11.02
C TYR A 462 4.38 -15.26 11.38
N ARG A 463 3.51 -16.03 12.03
CA ARG A 463 3.77 -17.44 12.36
C ARG A 463 3.31 -18.39 11.26
N CYS A 464 2.23 -18.03 10.56
CA CYS A 464 1.70 -18.77 9.43
C CYS A 464 0.87 -17.87 8.51
N LEU A 465 0.67 -18.33 7.29
CA LEU A 465 -0.15 -17.67 6.27
C LEU A 465 -1.40 -18.50 6.00
N VAL A 466 -2.54 -17.84 5.78
CA VAL A 466 -3.79 -18.46 5.33
C VAL A 466 -4.25 -17.70 4.09
N SER A 467 -4.50 -18.36 2.96
CA SER A 467 -4.99 -17.67 1.76
C SER A 467 -6.49 -17.79 1.59
N MET A 468 -7.11 -16.77 0.99
CA MET A 468 -8.44 -16.91 0.41
C MET A 468 -8.44 -17.91 -0.76
N ALA A 469 -9.61 -18.43 -1.08
CA ALA A 469 -9.85 -19.27 -2.25
C ALA A 469 -11.02 -18.74 -3.10
N PRO A 470 -10.87 -18.67 -4.44
CA PRO A 470 -9.60 -18.74 -5.17
C PRO A 470 -8.72 -17.51 -4.89
N LEU A 471 -7.40 -17.67 -4.94
CA LEU A 471 -6.43 -16.57 -4.92
C LEU A 471 -5.83 -16.39 -6.32
N ASN A 472 -5.70 -15.15 -6.79
CA ASN A 472 -4.99 -14.85 -8.02
C ASN A 472 -3.48 -15.19 -7.90
N GLY A 473 -2.88 -15.73 -8.96
CA GLY A 473 -1.45 -16.01 -9.02
C GLY A 473 -0.58 -14.76 -8.86
N GLU A 474 -1.06 -13.59 -9.29
CA GLU A 474 -0.38 -12.31 -9.07
C GLU A 474 -0.43 -11.86 -7.60
N ALA A 475 -1.35 -12.40 -6.80
CA ALA A 475 -1.45 -12.17 -5.36
C ALA A 475 -0.70 -13.23 -4.54
N CYS A 476 0.16 -14.03 -5.17
CA CYS A 476 1.03 -14.99 -4.47
C CYS A 476 2.41 -14.35 -4.24
N PRO A 477 2.69 -13.83 -3.03
CA PRO A 477 3.89 -13.02 -2.79
C PRO A 477 5.17 -13.85 -2.65
N LEU A 478 5.04 -15.16 -2.38
CA LEU A 478 6.14 -16.05 -2.05
C LEU A 478 6.44 -17.04 -3.17
N SER A 479 7.73 -17.22 -3.46
CA SER A 479 8.21 -18.28 -4.35
C SER A 479 8.61 -19.54 -3.60
N VAL A 480 8.85 -19.46 -2.28
CA VAL A 480 9.19 -20.59 -1.41
C VAL A 480 8.50 -20.37 -0.07
N PRO A 481 7.82 -21.38 0.50
CA PRO A 481 7.25 -21.27 1.84
C PRO A 481 8.38 -21.16 2.88
N SER A 482 8.47 -20.02 3.54
CA SER A 482 9.39 -19.81 4.67
C SER A 482 8.74 -20.08 6.03
N ILE A 483 7.41 -20.09 6.07
CA ILE A 483 6.55 -20.41 7.21
C ILE A 483 5.39 -21.31 6.72
N PRO A 484 4.66 -21.98 7.63
CA PRO A 484 3.49 -22.76 7.26
C PRO A 484 2.47 -21.89 6.52
N HIS A 485 1.98 -22.38 5.39
CA HIS A 485 1.05 -21.66 4.52
C HIS A 485 -0.14 -22.55 4.17
N PHE A 486 -1.31 -22.21 4.69
CA PHE A 486 -2.57 -22.88 4.43
C PHE A 486 -3.27 -22.22 3.24
N GLY A 487 -3.10 -22.77 2.05
CA GLY A 487 -3.70 -22.22 0.83
C GLY A 487 -2.76 -22.29 -0.36
N THR A 488 -2.82 -21.28 -1.22
CA THR A 488 -1.99 -21.20 -2.44
C THR A 488 -0.54 -20.85 -2.10
N VAL A 489 0.33 -21.86 -2.03
CA VAL A 489 1.74 -21.73 -1.61
C VAL A 489 2.62 -21.01 -2.65
N ILE A 490 2.38 -21.26 -3.94
CA ILE A 490 3.12 -20.68 -5.07
C ILE A 490 2.16 -20.36 -6.22
N PRO A 491 2.48 -19.40 -7.11
CA PRO A 491 1.62 -19.03 -8.24
C PRO A 491 1.26 -20.20 -9.16
N GLU A 492 2.13 -21.20 -9.29
CA GLU A 492 1.93 -22.35 -10.16
C GLU A 492 0.74 -23.22 -9.72
N VAL A 493 0.41 -23.24 -8.43
CA VAL A 493 -0.73 -23.98 -7.86
C VAL A 493 -2.08 -23.46 -8.36
N VAL A 494 -2.17 -22.18 -8.70
CA VAL A 494 -3.39 -21.57 -9.29
C VAL A 494 -3.32 -21.44 -10.80
N SER A 495 -2.27 -22.00 -11.42
CA SER A 495 -2.07 -21.98 -12.86
C SER A 495 -2.56 -23.27 -13.53
N SER A 496 -2.62 -23.28 -14.86
CA SER A 496 -2.96 -24.48 -15.63
C SER A 496 -1.96 -25.65 -15.43
N TRP A 497 -0.73 -25.37 -14.96
CA TRP A 497 0.23 -26.41 -14.60
C TRP A 497 -0.27 -27.30 -13.47
N PHE A 498 -1.00 -26.73 -12.51
CA PHE A 498 -1.51 -27.52 -11.40
C PHE A 498 -2.56 -28.53 -11.84
N ARG A 499 -3.44 -28.16 -12.78
CA ARG A 499 -4.40 -29.11 -13.38
C ARG A 499 -3.68 -30.25 -14.11
N LEU A 500 -2.66 -29.92 -14.90
CA LEU A 500 -1.83 -30.95 -15.54
C LEU A 500 -1.14 -31.85 -14.53
N PHE A 501 -0.68 -31.30 -13.42
CA PHE A 501 -0.10 -32.06 -12.32
C PHE A 501 -1.10 -33.02 -11.67
N LEU A 502 -2.33 -32.57 -11.42
CA LEU A 502 -3.39 -33.44 -10.92
C LEU A 502 -3.68 -34.58 -11.89
N TYR A 503 -3.85 -34.29 -13.19
CA TYR A 503 -4.16 -35.32 -14.18
C TYR A 503 -3.00 -36.32 -14.37
N TYR A 504 -1.76 -35.82 -14.34
CA TYR A 504 -0.58 -36.67 -14.41
C TYR A 504 -0.46 -37.59 -13.19
N THR A 505 -0.71 -37.05 -12.00
CA THR A 505 -0.58 -37.80 -10.73
C THR A 505 -1.68 -38.84 -10.58
N LEU A 506 -2.92 -38.49 -10.98
CA LEU A 506 -4.07 -39.41 -10.89
C LEU A 506 -4.11 -40.43 -12.04
N GLY A 507 -3.43 -40.15 -13.16
CA GLY A 507 -3.56 -40.95 -14.38
C GLY A 507 -4.95 -40.85 -15.02
N ASP A 508 -5.74 -39.85 -14.61
CA ASP A 508 -7.11 -39.61 -15.07
C ASP A 508 -7.36 -38.11 -15.18
N GLY A 509 -8.19 -37.72 -16.16
CA GLY A 509 -8.52 -36.33 -16.44
C GLY A 509 -8.87 -36.08 -17.91
N PRO A 510 -9.43 -34.90 -18.23
CA PRO A 510 -9.70 -34.53 -19.61
C PRO A 510 -8.41 -34.45 -20.43
N VAL A 511 -8.48 -34.82 -21.70
CA VAL A 511 -7.36 -34.65 -22.63
C VAL A 511 -7.04 -33.17 -22.70
N SER A 512 -5.82 -32.84 -22.26
CA SER A 512 -5.38 -31.47 -22.01
C SER A 512 -4.04 -31.21 -22.68
N LEU A 513 -3.84 -29.98 -23.16
CA LEU A 513 -2.63 -29.55 -23.85
C LEU A 513 -2.29 -28.12 -23.45
N TYR A 514 -1.06 -27.88 -23.00
CA TYR A 514 -0.55 -26.54 -22.74
C TYR A 514 0.42 -26.13 -23.84
N ILE A 515 0.15 -24.99 -24.48
CA ILE A 515 0.85 -24.53 -25.67
C ILE A 515 1.54 -23.19 -25.34
N PRO A 516 2.88 -23.07 -25.52
CA PRO A 516 3.58 -21.85 -25.17
C PRO A 516 3.28 -20.71 -26.13
N LYS A 517 3.31 -19.48 -25.60
CA LYS A 517 3.18 -18.25 -26.38
C LYS A 517 4.17 -18.22 -27.54
N GLY A 518 3.73 -17.76 -28.70
CA GLY A 518 4.50 -17.68 -29.94
C GLY A 518 4.46 -18.95 -30.78
N SER A 519 3.86 -20.04 -30.27
CA SER A 519 3.69 -21.26 -31.04
C SER A 519 2.68 -21.08 -32.16
N ARG A 520 2.91 -21.75 -33.30
CA ARG A 520 1.94 -21.89 -34.37
C ARG A 520 1.47 -23.33 -34.45
N VAL A 521 0.16 -23.52 -34.36
CA VAL A 521 -0.50 -24.83 -34.46
C VAL A 521 -1.11 -24.96 -35.85
N PRO A 522 -0.46 -25.67 -36.79
CA PRO A 522 -0.96 -25.79 -38.17
C PRO A 522 -2.12 -26.79 -38.28
N VAL A 523 -2.19 -27.76 -37.36
CA VAL A 523 -3.18 -28.84 -37.36
C VAL A 523 -3.56 -29.16 -35.93
N ILE A 524 -4.85 -29.43 -35.68
CA ILE A 524 -5.33 -29.88 -34.37
C ILE A 524 -4.67 -31.24 -34.04
N PRO A 525 -4.02 -31.39 -32.88
CA PRO A 525 -3.46 -32.66 -32.41
C PRO A 525 -4.50 -33.78 -32.44
N CYS A 526 -4.09 -34.99 -32.83
CA CYS A 526 -5.00 -36.13 -33.00
C CYS A 526 -5.86 -36.41 -31.76
N ALA A 527 -5.28 -36.25 -30.56
CA ALA A 527 -5.95 -36.44 -29.28
C ALA A 527 -7.14 -35.46 -29.06
N LEU A 528 -7.13 -34.30 -29.72
CA LEU A 528 -8.19 -33.28 -29.60
C LEU A 528 -9.22 -33.34 -30.75
N ARG A 529 -8.95 -34.10 -31.83
CA ARG A 529 -9.80 -34.14 -33.04
C ARG A 529 -11.15 -34.83 -32.83
N GLN A 530 -11.26 -35.69 -31.81
CA GLN A 530 -12.49 -36.44 -31.54
C GLN A 530 -13.56 -35.59 -30.83
N CYS A 531 -13.21 -34.36 -30.43
CA CYS A 531 -14.07 -33.50 -29.62
C CYS A 531 -14.77 -32.45 -30.48
N LYS A 532 -16.04 -32.17 -30.17
CA LYS A 532 -16.84 -31.17 -30.89
C LYS A 532 -16.52 -29.73 -30.48
N HIS A 533 -16.15 -29.53 -29.22
CA HIS A 533 -15.70 -28.24 -28.70
C HIS A 533 -14.42 -28.42 -27.87
N LEU A 534 -13.69 -27.33 -27.74
CA LEU A 534 -12.50 -27.21 -26.94
C LEU A 534 -12.68 -26.07 -25.94
N LEU A 535 -12.28 -26.30 -24.70
CA LEU A 535 -12.16 -25.26 -23.69
C LEU A 535 -10.76 -24.67 -23.77
N ILE A 536 -10.69 -23.37 -24.00
CA ILE A 536 -9.46 -22.60 -24.10
C ILE A 536 -9.36 -21.68 -22.90
N THR A 537 -8.33 -21.89 -22.08
CA THR A 537 -8.02 -21.07 -20.91
C THR A 537 -6.70 -20.34 -21.15
N THR A 538 -6.68 -19.05 -20.83
CA THR A 538 -5.46 -18.23 -20.79
C THR A 538 -5.29 -17.63 -19.40
N ALA A 539 -4.11 -17.08 -19.11
CA ALA A 539 -3.87 -16.42 -17.82
C ALA A 539 -4.69 -15.13 -17.65
N SER A 540 -5.01 -14.43 -18.74
CA SER A 540 -5.50 -13.04 -18.71
C SER A 540 -6.97 -12.87 -19.09
N HIS A 541 -7.60 -13.90 -19.68
CA HIS A 541 -8.97 -13.84 -20.14
C HIS A 541 -9.84 -14.95 -19.55
N GLU A 542 -11.15 -14.71 -19.50
CA GLU A 542 -12.09 -15.77 -19.14
C GLU A 542 -11.96 -16.97 -20.10
N PRO A 543 -12.13 -18.21 -19.61
CA PRO A 543 -12.10 -19.39 -20.44
C PRO A 543 -13.16 -19.31 -21.55
N VAL A 544 -12.78 -19.63 -22.78
CA VAL A 544 -13.65 -19.57 -23.95
C VAL A 544 -13.86 -20.98 -24.50
N ILE A 545 -15.08 -21.26 -24.94
CA ILE A 545 -15.43 -22.52 -25.59
C ILE A 545 -15.50 -22.29 -27.09
N ILE A 546 -14.73 -23.08 -27.83
CA ILE A 546 -14.58 -22.89 -29.27
C ILE A 546 -14.89 -24.22 -29.97
N PRO A 547 -15.74 -24.23 -31.01
CA PRO A 547 -15.97 -25.41 -31.84
C PRO A 547 -14.66 -25.89 -32.47
N ALA A 548 -14.42 -27.21 -32.45
CA ALA A 548 -13.19 -27.78 -32.97
C ALA A 548 -12.97 -27.45 -34.47
N ASP A 549 -14.05 -27.32 -35.25
CA ASP A 549 -14.00 -27.05 -36.68
C ASP A 549 -13.35 -25.70 -37.03
N ASN A 550 -13.45 -24.70 -36.14
CA ASN A 550 -12.94 -23.34 -36.35
C ASN A 550 -11.89 -22.90 -35.31
N CYS A 551 -11.40 -23.83 -34.48
CA CYS A 551 -10.56 -23.45 -33.34
C CYS A 551 -9.16 -22.97 -33.73
N LEU A 552 -8.62 -23.39 -34.89
CA LEU A 552 -7.24 -23.10 -35.27
C LEU A 552 -6.96 -21.61 -35.45
N ILE A 553 -7.91 -20.85 -35.99
CA ILE A 553 -7.73 -19.40 -36.22
C ILE A 553 -7.64 -18.70 -34.87
N GLN A 554 -8.63 -18.93 -33.99
CA GLN A 554 -8.70 -18.31 -32.67
C GLN A 554 -7.54 -18.76 -31.77
N LEU A 555 -7.18 -20.04 -31.80
CA LEU A 555 -6.05 -20.58 -31.03
C LEU A 555 -4.73 -19.92 -31.45
N ASN A 556 -4.46 -19.84 -32.75
CA ASN A 556 -3.23 -19.21 -33.24
C ASN A 556 -3.19 -17.70 -32.98
N ASP A 557 -4.34 -17.01 -33.00
CA ASP A 557 -4.43 -15.59 -32.64
C ASP A 557 -4.09 -15.37 -31.16
N MET A 558 -4.69 -16.15 -30.27
CA MET A 558 -4.40 -16.10 -28.82
C MET A 558 -2.92 -16.43 -28.52
N LEU A 559 -2.33 -17.39 -29.25
CA LEU A 559 -0.94 -17.79 -29.07
C LEU A 559 0.06 -16.69 -29.44
N GLN A 560 -0.30 -15.69 -30.25
CA GLN A 560 0.59 -14.55 -30.51
C GLN A 560 0.86 -13.74 -29.24
N THR A 561 -0.10 -13.70 -28.32
CA THR A 561 -0.08 -12.81 -27.17
C THR A 561 0.08 -13.56 -25.83
N HIS A 562 -0.42 -14.79 -25.73
CA HIS A 562 -0.49 -15.56 -24.48
C HIS A 562 -0.12 -17.04 -24.68
N ALA A 563 0.26 -17.72 -23.60
CA ALA A 563 0.25 -19.19 -23.57
C ALA A 563 -1.19 -19.68 -23.40
N VAL A 564 -1.52 -20.83 -24.01
CA VAL A 564 -2.89 -21.33 -24.07
C VAL A 564 -3.00 -22.74 -23.51
N PHE A 565 -3.93 -22.93 -22.60
CA PHE A 565 -4.33 -24.24 -22.09
C PHE A 565 -5.61 -24.71 -22.78
N VAL A 566 -5.53 -25.82 -23.50
CA VAL A 566 -6.63 -26.40 -24.28
C VAL A 566 -7.08 -27.69 -23.61
N GLN A 567 -8.38 -27.86 -23.39
CA GLN A 567 -8.97 -29.08 -22.87
C GLN A 567 -10.14 -29.54 -23.74
N THR A 568 -10.34 -30.86 -23.82
CA THR A 568 -11.49 -31.43 -24.53
C THR A 568 -12.80 -31.17 -23.78
N ASP A 569 -13.82 -30.68 -24.50
CA ASP A 569 -15.17 -30.50 -23.96
C ASP A 569 -15.90 -31.84 -23.83
N THR A 570 -16.26 -32.21 -22.59
CA THR A 570 -17.39 -33.09 -22.35
C THR A 570 -18.55 -32.20 -21.90
N LYS A 571 -19.76 -32.35 -22.46
CA LYS A 571 -20.94 -31.49 -22.22
C LYS A 571 -21.25 -31.13 -20.74
N ARG A 572 -20.68 -31.83 -19.74
CA ARG A 572 -20.77 -31.57 -18.30
C ARG A 572 -19.69 -30.61 -17.75
N LEU A 573 -18.53 -30.53 -18.38
CA LEU A 573 -17.34 -29.79 -17.95
C LEU A 573 -17.58 -28.27 -18.01
N VAL A 574 -18.25 -27.81 -19.06
CA VAL A 574 -18.60 -26.40 -19.30
C VAL A 574 -19.64 -25.85 -18.33
N SER A 575 -20.75 -26.57 -18.12
CA SER A 575 -21.80 -26.13 -17.20
C SER A 575 -21.22 -25.93 -15.80
N LYS A 576 -20.32 -26.82 -15.37
CA LYS A 576 -19.67 -26.74 -14.06
C LYS A 576 -18.54 -25.71 -13.99
N ILE A 577 -17.76 -25.44 -15.03
CA ILE A 577 -16.69 -24.42 -14.99
C ILE A 577 -17.26 -23.00 -15.03
N TYR A 578 -18.27 -22.74 -15.86
CA TYR A 578 -18.98 -21.46 -15.88
C TYR A 578 -19.80 -21.25 -14.60
N GLU A 579 -20.35 -22.33 -14.00
CA GLU A 579 -20.94 -22.25 -12.67
C GLU A 579 -19.87 -22.00 -11.61
N PHE A 580 -18.80 -22.79 -11.53
CA PHE A 580 -17.72 -22.68 -10.53
C PHE A 580 -17.07 -21.28 -10.45
N ARG A 581 -17.05 -20.51 -11.55
CA ARG A 581 -16.55 -19.12 -11.55
C ARG A 581 -17.62 -18.04 -11.35
N ARG A 582 -18.92 -18.31 -11.54
CA ARG A 582 -20.01 -17.29 -11.46
C ARG A 582 -21.20 -17.65 -10.56
N LYS A 583 -21.23 -18.85 -9.99
CA LYS A 583 -22.33 -19.45 -9.20
C LYS A 583 -21.76 -20.41 -8.15
N ILE A 584 -22.29 -20.33 -6.94
CA ILE A 584 -22.28 -21.43 -5.98
C ILE A 584 -22.72 -22.68 -6.74
N ALA A 585 -21.84 -23.69 -6.81
CA ALA A 585 -22.16 -24.96 -7.44
C ALA A 585 -23.48 -25.48 -6.84
N SER A 586 -24.30 -26.20 -7.62
CA SER A 586 -25.37 -26.99 -7.02
C SER A 586 -24.76 -27.88 -5.93
N LEU A 587 -24.95 -27.50 -4.67
CA LEU A 587 -24.30 -28.10 -3.52
C LEU A 587 -24.83 -29.52 -3.37
N ARG A 588 -24.08 -30.48 -3.91
CA ARG A 588 -24.31 -31.90 -3.65
C ARG A 588 -23.48 -32.30 -2.45
N VAL A 589 -24.15 -32.41 -1.31
CA VAL A 589 -23.53 -32.90 -0.07
C VAL A 589 -23.31 -34.41 -0.13
N HIS A 590 -24.07 -35.11 -0.98
CA HIS A 590 -23.97 -36.57 -1.18
C HIS A 590 -24.04 -36.91 -2.67
N LEU A 591 -23.44 -38.05 -3.03
CA LEU A 591 -23.67 -38.71 -4.30
C LEU A 591 -25.14 -39.13 -4.38
N ARG A 592 -25.69 -39.25 -5.60
CA ARG A 592 -27.00 -39.90 -5.77
C ARG A 592 -26.86 -41.39 -5.51
N ASP A 593 -27.97 -42.05 -5.19
CA ASP A 593 -27.98 -43.49 -4.91
C ASP A 593 -27.46 -44.35 -6.09
N ASP A 594 -27.51 -43.82 -7.31
CA ASP A 594 -27.01 -44.43 -8.55
C ASP A 594 -25.60 -43.98 -8.97
N GLU A 595 -24.96 -43.10 -8.20
CA GLU A 595 -23.65 -42.53 -8.52
C GLU A 595 -22.57 -43.03 -7.56
N THR A 596 -21.39 -43.31 -8.11
CA THR A 596 -20.17 -43.65 -7.39
C THR A 596 -19.09 -42.60 -7.64
N TYR A 597 -18.06 -42.51 -6.79
CA TYR A 597 -16.94 -41.60 -7.05
C TYR A 597 -16.21 -41.91 -8.36
N ALA A 598 -16.30 -43.15 -8.88
CA ALA A 598 -15.74 -43.53 -10.18
C ALA A 598 -16.45 -42.86 -11.37
N ASP A 599 -17.67 -42.32 -11.17
CA ASP A 599 -18.41 -41.56 -12.18
C ASP A 599 -17.95 -40.09 -12.29
N TYR A 600 -16.98 -39.70 -11.45
CA TYR A 600 -16.45 -38.35 -11.35
C TYR A 600 -14.94 -38.36 -11.60
N THR A 601 -14.46 -37.38 -12.36
CA THR A 601 -13.03 -37.11 -12.51
C THR A 601 -12.69 -35.79 -11.82
N LEU A 602 -11.52 -35.72 -11.18
CA LEU A 602 -11.06 -34.49 -10.53
C LEU A 602 -10.68 -33.48 -11.61
N LEU A 603 -11.37 -32.35 -11.67
CA LEU A 603 -11.09 -31.30 -12.65
C LEU A 603 -10.06 -30.29 -12.18
N ASP A 604 -10.16 -29.89 -10.91
CA ASP A 604 -9.35 -28.84 -10.31
C ASP A 604 -9.35 -29.02 -8.79
N CYS A 605 -8.36 -28.45 -8.13
CA CYS A 605 -8.30 -28.37 -6.67
C CYS A 605 -7.80 -26.98 -6.28
N VAL A 606 -8.63 -26.24 -5.55
CA VAL A 606 -8.33 -24.85 -5.14
C VAL A 606 -8.05 -24.84 -3.65
N PHE A 607 -6.88 -24.37 -3.26
CA PHE A 607 -6.47 -24.29 -1.86
C PHE A 607 -6.81 -22.94 -1.26
N GLY A 608 -7.25 -22.95 0.00
CA GLY A 608 -7.51 -21.75 0.80
C GLY A 608 -8.91 -21.73 1.42
N VAL A 609 -9.26 -20.60 2.01
CA VAL A 609 -10.55 -20.36 2.65
C VAL A 609 -11.50 -19.69 1.65
N PRO A 610 -12.61 -20.34 1.25
CA PRO A 610 -13.48 -19.83 0.20
C PRO A 610 -14.32 -18.67 0.71
N LEU A 611 -14.02 -17.44 0.26
CA LEU A 611 -14.77 -16.25 0.70
C LEU A 611 -16.11 -16.08 -0.02
N PHE A 612 -16.28 -16.77 -1.14
CA PHE A 612 -17.44 -16.62 -2.02
C PHE A 612 -18.41 -17.81 -1.98
N ASP A 613 -18.20 -18.74 -1.04
CA ASP A 613 -19.09 -19.88 -0.76
C ASP A 613 -19.25 -20.02 0.76
N GLU A 614 -20.36 -19.50 1.31
CA GLU A 614 -20.61 -19.43 2.74
C GLU A 614 -20.61 -20.83 3.40
N HIS A 615 -21.19 -21.82 2.74
CA HIS A 615 -21.30 -23.17 3.29
C HIS A 615 -19.93 -23.82 3.38
N LEU A 616 -19.17 -23.80 2.28
CA LEU A 616 -17.85 -24.38 2.24
C LEU A 616 -16.89 -23.64 3.18
N ASN A 617 -17.03 -22.31 3.31
CA ASN A 617 -16.29 -21.50 4.26
C ASN A 617 -16.48 -22.01 5.68
N ARG A 618 -17.75 -22.14 6.10
CA ARG A 618 -18.12 -22.61 7.44
C ARG A 618 -17.53 -23.98 7.74
N VAL A 619 -17.62 -24.91 6.78
CA VAL A 619 -17.08 -26.27 6.92
C VAL A 619 -15.55 -26.24 7.04
N ILE A 620 -14.85 -25.46 6.21
CA ILE A 620 -13.39 -25.36 6.24
C ILE A 620 -12.91 -24.69 7.51
N CYS A 621 -13.49 -23.55 7.90
CA CYS A 621 -13.18 -22.85 9.14
C CYS A 621 -13.40 -23.74 10.38
N GLN A 622 -14.50 -24.52 10.40
CA GLN A 622 -14.76 -25.47 11.47
C GLN A 622 -13.70 -26.58 11.51
N ARG A 623 -13.31 -27.15 10.37
CA ARG A 623 -12.25 -28.17 10.31
C ARG A 623 -10.88 -27.64 10.72
N ILE A 624 -10.55 -26.40 10.36
CA ILE A 624 -9.32 -25.73 10.81
C ILE A 624 -9.26 -25.69 12.33
N LYS A 625 -10.39 -25.39 12.98
CA LYS A 625 -10.52 -25.35 14.43
C LYS A 625 -10.49 -26.76 15.05
N ASP A 626 -11.31 -27.68 14.55
CA ASP A 626 -11.46 -29.04 15.10
C ASP A 626 -10.17 -29.86 14.99
N CYS A 627 -9.39 -29.64 13.94
CA CYS A 627 -8.10 -30.30 13.72
C CYS A 627 -6.91 -29.50 14.28
N GLU A 628 -7.15 -28.37 14.97
CA GLU A 628 -6.12 -27.49 15.54
C GLU A 628 -5.01 -27.15 14.52
N LEU A 629 -5.38 -26.92 13.25
CA LEU A 629 -4.39 -26.82 12.16
C LEU A 629 -3.46 -25.62 12.32
N LEU A 630 -3.93 -24.55 12.96
CA LEU A 630 -3.15 -23.33 13.21
C LEU A 630 -2.33 -23.38 14.51
N ASP A 631 -2.38 -24.49 15.26
CA ASP A 631 -1.53 -24.67 16.45
C ASP A 631 -0.07 -24.83 16.00
N PRO A 632 0.89 -24.10 16.62
CA PRO A 632 2.32 -24.23 16.34
C PRO A 632 2.86 -25.67 16.36
N LYS A 633 2.26 -26.60 17.12
CA LYS A 633 2.66 -28.02 17.16
C LYS A 633 2.45 -28.74 15.84
N ASN A 634 1.47 -28.30 15.04
CA ASN A 634 1.11 -28.92 13.77
C ASN A 634 1.80 -28.27 12.55
N SER A 635 2.55 -27.18 12.79
CA SER A 635 3.26 -26.41 11.76
C SER A 635 4.20 -27.24 10.87
N ASN A 636 4.97 -28.15 11.48
CA ASN A 636 5.96 -28.98 10.78
C ASN A 636 5.34 -29.86 9.69
N MET A 637 4.14 -30.41 9.93
CA MET A 637 3.45 -31.25 8.95
C MET A 637 3.03 -30.44 7.73
N VAL A 638 2.60 -29.21 7.95
CA VAL A 638 2.16 -28.28 6.90
C VAL A 638 3.35 -27.79 6.10
N GLU A 639 4.46 -27.44 6.75
CA GLU A 639 5.69 -27.09 6.04
C GLU A 639 6.21 -28.23 5.17
N PHE A 640 6.19 -29.46 5.69
CA PHE A 640 6.56 -30.64 4.92
C PHE A 640 5.66 -30.81 3.69
N ALA A 641 4.34 -30.76 3.87
CA ALA A 641 3.38 -30.87 2.77
C ALA A 641 3.56 -29.75 1.74
N ASN A 642 3.80 -28.52 2.17
CA ASN A 642 4.03 -27.38 1.30
C ASN A 642 5.31 -27.56 0.47
N ARG A 643 6.41 -28.02 1.08
CA ARG A 643 7.67 -28.28 0.36
C ARG A 643 7.52 -29.42 -0.64
N ASP A 644 6.87 -30.50 -0.24
CA ASP A 644 6.63 -31.67 -1.09
C ASP A 644 5.77 -31.34 -2.32
N LEU A 645 4.68 -30.59 -2.12
CA LEU A 645 3.83 -30.09 -3.20
C LEU A 645 4.60 -29.20 -4.18
N VAL A 646 5.35 -28.23 -3.66
CA VAL A 646 6.16 -27.30 -4.48
C VAL A 646 7.22 -28.05 -5.27
N GLN A 647 7.90 -29.00 -4.64
CA GLN A 647 8.94 -29.80 -5.28
C GLN A 647 8.36 -30.68 -6.39
N SER A 648 7.31 -31.44 -6.08
CA SER A 648 6.64 -32.33 -7.04
C SER A 648 6.08 -31.57 -8.25
N LEU A 649 5.47 -30.41 -8.02
CA LEU A 649 4.96 -29.57 -9.10
C LEU A 649 6.10 -29.01 -9.96
N ARG A 650 7.19 -28.54 -9.35
CA ARG A 650 8.37 -28.04 -10.09
C ARG A 650 9.06 -29.13 -10.89
N GLU A 651 9.15 -30.34 -10.37
CA GLU A 651 9.72 -31.48 -11.09
C GLU A 651 8.91 -31.80 -12.36
N LEU A 652 7.58 -31.78 -12.25
CA LEU A 652 6.72 -31.94 -13.43
C LEU A 652 6.92 -30.80 -14.44
N ILE A 653 6.90 -29.55 -13.97
CA ILE A 653 7.08 -28.38 -14.83
C ILE A 653 8.43 -28.48 -15.55
N ASN A 654 9.52 -28.70 -14.83
CA ASN A 654 10.86 -28.82 -15.41
C ASN A 654 10.97 -29.95 -16.43
N LYS A 655 10.30 -31.09 -16.19
CA LYS A 655 10.26 -32.22 -17.13
C LYS A 655 9.62 -31.88 -18.48
N TYR A 656 8.62 -30.99 -18.48
CA TYR A 656 7.84 -30.67 -19.69
C TYR A 656 8.09 -29.26 -20.24
N GLN A 657 8.79 -28.39 -19.51
CA GLN A 657 9.12 -27.03 -19.92
C GLN A 657 10.32 -26.97 -20.89
N THR A 658 11.22 -27.97 -20.89
CA THR A 658 12.48 -27.95 -21.66
C THR A 658 12.37 -28.39 -23.13
N TRP A 659 11.22 -28.23 -23.80
CA TRP A 659 11.10 -28.46 -25.24
C TRP A 659 11.43 -27.19 -26.05
N GLY A 660 12.69 -26.76 -25.98
CA GLY A 660 13.20 -25.58 -26.70
C GLY A 660 14.72 -25.46 -26.88
N GLU A 661 15.53 -26.33 -26.28
CA GLU A 661 16.99 -26.38 -26.54
C GLU A 661 17.42 -27.75 -27.06
N VAL A 662 16.73 -28.32 -28.05
CA VAL A 662 17.32 -29.32 -28.94
C VAL A 662 16.69 -29.17 -30.33
N SER A 663 17.57 -29.12 -31.34
CA SER A 663 17.42 -29.06 -32.80
C SER A 663 17.06 -27.70 -33.42
#